data_AF-A0A9P5VNT5-F1
#
_entry.id   AF-A0A9P5VNT5-F1
#
_cell.length_a   1.000
_cell.length_b   1.000
_cell.length_c   1.000
_cell.angle_alpha   90.00
_cell.angle_beta   90.00
_cell.angle_gamma   90.00
#
_symmetry.space_group_name_H-M   'P 1'
#
loop_
_entity.id
_entity.type
_entity.pdbx_description
1 polymer ?
#
loop_
_entity_poly.entity_id
_entity_poly.type
_entity_poly.pdbx_seq_one_letter_code
_entity_poly.pdbx_strand_id
1 'polypeptide(L)'
;MNPNPYGSVELENFSVDRIRNFSIIAHVDHGKSTLADRLLELAQTITKRKDNKQVLDKLRVERERGITVKAQSASMFYEYKGQRYLLNLIDTPGHMDFNFEVSRSLAACQGTLLLVDAAQGIQAQTVANFYLAFGQDIKIIPVINKIDLPAADPDRVASQIEVAFELPAEECLQISAKSNLNVDQILPAIIDTVPPPSGDVNKPFKALLFDSWHDTYVGVVCLMAVIDGHVKKGDKIVSAYSERKYEVTETGIMYPEQTATTSLQAGQVGYFILNMKTLSESHVGDTFFDHKNIGVPMPGFVPAKPMVWAGIFPIDTGDFDKLDQSIAKLTLSDSSVHVQKETSNALGQGWRLGFLGTLHMDVFRQRLEQEYDANIIITAPTVPYKVEYRDGSHKLIRNPTEFPDSDELSWKVRSVQEPMVRSTIIFPKDYLGDIMILCGSRRGVQLEHTYLDENRVLLKYRLPLAEVVTDFYDELKGRSSGFASFDYEEDGYDDADLVKMNIVLNSKPVDALSIILHRSQSEIVGRDWVKRLKSLLSRQLFEIVIQASVGNKIIAREGLSAMRKNVTAKCYGGDVSRKMKLLNKQKEGKKRMKAIGGVEVSQEAFYDFMTKKNYIALRKMPANGPRPFQRLHRFLKGYTPWQIIIGALTTVYAAHHADLLLGLTPAEEEKKMFSRRYTRGYTRGVWILSALDAGFFTSQNIRPKVLRDTMSAIFSVYYLFFPRRALEKNYMMIQNITPMHMRRSWEKMLHPLIRLMTWVNAPRLGIRREIKVQLSKAQGHHSDAVVTLTIFFKGTEKEYARSEAFIYNTPGGGFVAMNPRCHADYLMAWAGQTGMPIVSIDYKKAPENPFPGGLHDCFDVYALIASTKGACIGMKGLVQPRIAIVGDSAGGTMASALMNMLIEEAPELPKPVGLVLIYPCMQVGLDFWISNEDLAVIEEEISRGPIPEDILKARPGRGDGMTLNSKAAFMDDSILSTTFMRALMVMYIGGDPTLDHKTDYLVSPIHTPDAILAQYPRTYMITGEKDPLVDDSIIFMAKMRRAKRAAGVDLDSDILRIVSGVSHAFLQMTGIVPEMKDLVRVVGEEIVDILKAPEKPAEWSESSTTSMVNVGKAKSVPNPRSISAYAAQWENTYTRDAVTIYEHRRVAYLDQLGIHDD
;
A
#
# COMPACT_ATOMS: atom_id res chain seq x y z
N MET A 1 -10.62 -33.96 -48.25
CA MET A 1 -11.28 -33.01 -49.17
C MET A 1 -12.78 -33.13 -48.97
N ASN A 2 -13.40 -32.16 -48.31
CA ASN A 2 -14.86 -32.05 -48.26
C ASN A 2 -15.29 -31.47 -49.63
N PRO A 3 -16.27 -32.03 -50.33
CA PRO A 3 -16.81 -31.39 -51.53
C PRO A 3 -17.38 -30.03 -51.10
N ASN A 4 -16.89 -28.95 -51.71
CA ASN A 4 -17.39 -27.60 -51.47
C ASN A 4 -18.91 -27.59 -51.77
N PRO A 5 -19.79 -27.39 -50.77
CA PRO A 5 -21.24 -27.39 -51.01
C PRO A 5 -21.71 -26.18 -51.85
N TYR A 6 -20.81 -25.26 -52.22
CA TYR A 6 -21.12 -24.01 -52.89
C TYR A 6 -20.56 -23.85 -54.32
N GLY A 7 -19.95 -24.87 -54.93
CA GLY A 7 -19.33 -24.72 -56.25
C GLY A 7 -18.17 -23.69 -56.25
N SER A 8 -17.75 -23.19 -57.41
CA SER A 8 -16.83 -22.04 -57.48
C SER A 8 -17.47 -20.85 -56.79
N VAL A 9 -16.86 -20.33 -55.73
CA VAL A 9 -17.37 -19.18 -54.97
C VAL A 9 -17.29 -17.93 -55.86
N GLU A 10 -18.42 -17.56 -56.48
CA GLU A 10 -18.53 -16.36 -57.31
C GLU A 10 -18.69 -15.10 -56.43
N LEU A 11 -17.56 -14.50 -56.05
CA LEU A 11 -17.53 -13.29 -55.22
C LEU A 11 -18.09 -12.05 -55.91
N GLU A 12 -18.20 -12.06 -57.24
CA GLU A 12 -18.70 -10.94 -58.05
C GLU A 12 -20.19 -10.65 -57.80
N ASN A 13 -20.91 -11.61 -57.22
CA ASN A 13 -22.34 -11.48 -56.89
C ASN A 13 -22.61 -10.73 -55.57
N PHE A 14 -21.57 -10.39 -54.82
CA PHE A 14 -21.68 -9.65 -53.56
C PHE A 14 -21.35 -8.18 -53.77
N SER A 15 -22.38 -7.36 -53.95
CA SER A 15 -22.23 -5.90 -53.95
C SER A 15 -21.73 -5.39 -52.60
N VAL A 16 -21.14 -4.19 -52.58
CA VAL A 16 -20.58 -3.55 -51.40
C VAL A 16 -21.60 -3.50 -50.24
N ASP A 17 -22.87 -3.24 -50.52
CA ASP A 17 -23.96 -3.22 -49.53
C ASP A 17 -24.18 -4.55 -48.80
N ARG A 18 -23.74 -5.67 -49.40
CA ARG A 18 -23.87 -7.03 -48.88
C ARG A 18 -22.60 -7.55 -48.19
N ILE A 19 -21.63 -6.67 -47.97
CA ILE A 19 -20.37 -7.01 -47.29
C ILE A 19 -20.36 -6.40 -45.89
N ARG A 20 -19.87 -7.14 -44.89
CA ARG A 20 -19.54 -6.60 -43.56
C ARG A 20 -18.17 -7.07 -43.13
N ASN A 21 -17.26 -6.13 -42.89
CA ASN A 21 -15.94 -6.42 -42.34
C ASN A 21 -15.95 -6.05 -40.86
N PHE A 22 -15.68 -7.03 -40.00
CA PHE A 22 -15.71 -6.81 -38.56
C PHE A 22 -14.64 -7.59 -37.82
N SER A 23 -14.28 -7.12 -36.63
CA SER A 23 -13.36 -7.78 -35.73
C SER A 23 -14.02 -8.13 -34.39
N ILE A 24 -13.32 -8.90 -33.56
CA ILE A 24 -13.73 -9.16 -32.17
C ILE A 24 -12.63 -8.69 -31.24
N ILE A 25 -12.92 -7.68 -30.42
CA ILE A 25 -12.02 -7.15 -29.40
C ILE A 25 -12.50 -7.57 -28.01
N ALA A 26 -11.57 -8.01 -27.17
CA ALA A 26 -11.89 -8.53 -25.85
C ALA A 26 -10.66 -8.49 -24.92
N HIS A 27 -10.89 -8.54 -23.60
CA HIS A 27 -9.83 -8.90 -22.66
C HIS A 27 -9.47 -10.39 -22.81
N VAL A 28 -8.25 -10.76 -22.38
CA VAL A 28 -7.84 -12.16 -22.29
C VAL A 28 -8.90 -12.96 -21.49
N ASP A 29 -9.16 -14.19 -21.94
CA ASP A 29 -10.16 -15.10 -21.38
C ASP A 29 -11.63 -14.67 -21.47
N HIS A 30 -12.01 -13.53 -22.05
CA HIS A 30 -13.43 -13.17 -22.23
C HIS A 30 -14.18 -14.04 -23.27
N GLY A 31 -13.50 -14.97 -23.92
CA GLY A 31 -14.10 -15.99 -24.80
C GLY A 31 -14.12 -15.64 -26.28
N LYS A 32 -13.20 -14.79 -26.74
CA LYS A 32 -13.05 -14.36 -28.14
C LYS A 32 -12.92 -15.54 -29.12
N SER A 33 -11.93 -16.42 -28.96
CA SER A 33 -11.72 -17.55 -29.88
C SER A 33 -12.91 -18.52 -29.88
N THR A 34 -13.54 -18.72 -28.72
CA THR A 34 -14.76 -19.55 -28.62
C THR A 34 -15.93 -18.92 -29.36
N LEU A 35 -16.08 -17.60 -29.29
CA LEU A 35 -17.12 -16.90 -30.04
C LEU A 35 -16.87 -16.97 -31.54
N ALA A 36 -15.62 -16.74 -31.99
CA ALA A 36 -15.24 -16.87 -33.39
C ALA A 36 -15.59 -18.25 -33.98
N ASP A 37 -15.28 -19.34 -33.26
CA ASP A 37 -15.68 -20.68 -33.67
C ASP A 37 -17.20 -20.83 -33.82
N ARG A 38 -17.99 -20.28 -32.89
CA ARG A 38 -19.46 -20.35 -32.97
C ARG A 38 -20.02 -19.58 -34.16
N LEU A 39 -19.45 -18.42 -34.49
CA LEU A 39 -19.85 -17.67 -35.67
C LEU A 39 -19.55 -18.48 -36.95
N LEU A 40 -18.39 -19.13 -37.03
CA LEU A 40 -18.03 -20.00 -38.15
C LEU A 40 -18.96 -21.22 -38.26
N GLU A 41 -19.38 -21.81 -37.14
CA GLU A 41 -20.35 -22.91 -37.12
C GLU A 41 -21.74 -22.44 -37.58
N LEU A 42 -22.19 -21.26 -37.13
CA LEU A 42 -23.50 -20.69 -37.50
C LEU A 42 -23.57 -20.33 -38.99
N ALA A 43 -22.48 -19.80 -39.55
CA ALA A 43 -22.33 -19.55 -40.98
C ALA A 43 -22.11 -20.84 -41.81
N GLN A 44 -22.08 -22.01 -41.16
CA GLN A 44 -21.80 -23.30 -41.78
C GLN A 44 -20.43 -23.35 -42.52
N THR A 45 -19.50 -22.48 -42.13
CA THR A 45 -18.12 -22.45 -42.63
C THR A 45 -17.32 -23.64 -42.13
N ILE A 46 -17.63 -24.12 -40.91
CA ILE A 46 -17.01 -25.30 -40.31
C ILE A 46 -18.07 -26.31 -39.84
N THR A 47 -17.71 -27.60 -39.80
CA THR A 47 -18.58 -28.65 -39.27
C THR A 47 -18.40 -28.80 -37.75
N LYS A 48 -19.51 -28.98 -37.01
CA LYS A 48 -19.49 -29.29 -35.57
C LYS A 48 -18.78 -30.64 -35.33
N ARG A 49 -17.49 -30.62 -34.99
CA ARG A 49 -16.69 -31.80 -34.61
C ARG A 49 -16.17 -31.65 -33.19
N LYS A 50 -16.13 -32.75 -32.42
CA LYS A 50 -15.64 -32.73 -31.02
C LYS A 50 -14.18 -32.28 -30.87
N ASP A 51 -13.37 -32.45 -31.91
CA ASP A 51 -11.93 -32.16 -31.90
C ASP A 51 -11.57 -30.76 -32.45
N ASN A 52 -12.52 -30.04 -33.04
CA ASN A 52 -12.31 -28.69 -33.58
C ASN A 52 -12.64 -27.63 -32.51
N LYS A 53 -11.71 -27.40 -31.58
CA LYS A 53 -11.77 -26.26 -30.67
C LYS A 53 -10.70 -25.24 -31.08
N GLN A 54 -11.08 -23.97 -31.12
CA GLN A 54 -10.23 -22.82 -31.43
C GLN A 54 -9.57 -22.97 -32.81
N VAL A 55 -10.40 -23.02 -33.86
CA VAL A 55 -9.95 -23.33 -35.24
C VAL A 55 -9.01 -22.25 -35.80
N LEU A 56 -9.22 -21.00 -35.39
CA LEU A 56 -8.37 -19.88 -35.79
C LEU A 56 -7.02 -19.86 -35.06
N ASP A 57 -6.92 -20.42 -33.85
CA ASP A 57 -5.64 -20.48 -33.12
C ASP A 57 -4.73 -21.55 -33.76
N LYS A 58 -3.81 -21.11 -34.64
CA LYS A 58 -2.96 -22.00 -35.45
C LYS A 58 -1.65 -22.33 -34.75
N LEU A 59 -1.09 -21.43 -33.95
CA LEU A 59 0.18 -21.65 -33.29
C LEU A 59 0.02 -22.53 -32.06
N ARG A 60 1.03 -23.38 -31.78
CA ARG A 60 0.99 -24.25 -30.59
C ARG A 60 0.93 -23.45 -29.29
N VAL A 61 1.69 -22.35 -29.23
CA VAL A 61 1.71 -21.43 -28.08
C VAL A 61 0.35 -20.77 -27.81
N GLU A 62 -0.43 -20.49 -28.86
CA GLU A 62 -1.77 -19.91 -28.73
C GLU A 62 -2.71 -20.89 -28.01
N ARG A 63 -2.69 -22.16 -28.44
CA ARG A 63 -3.49 -23.24 -27.84
C ARG A 63 -3.05 -23.59 -26.42
N GLU A 64 -1.74 -23.60 -26.14
CA GLU A 64 -1.20 -23.92 -24.81
C GLU A 64 -1.52 -22.83 -23.79
N ARG A 65 -1.42 -21.55 -24.19
CA ARG A 65 -1.65 -20.40 -23.31
C ARG A 65 -3.08 -19.87 -23.33
N GLY A 66 -3.92 -20.29 -24.28
CA GLY A 66 -5.28 -19.80 -24.45
C GLY A 66 -5.36 -18.34 -24.92
N ILE A 67 -4.34 -17.85 -25.63
CA ILE A 67 -4.26 -16.48 -26.14
C ILE A 67 -4.14 -16.49 -27.67
N THR A 68 -4.66 -15.47 -28.32
CA THR A 68 -4.39 -15.21 -29.75
C THR A 68 -3.19 -14.28 -29.85
N VAL A 69 -2.15 -14.71 -30.56
CA VAL A 69 -0.90 -13.98 -30.75
C VAL A 69 -0.92 -13.28 -32.09
N LYS A 70 -1.33 -14.00 -33.14
CA LYS A 70 -1.41 -13.47 -34.50
C LYS A 70 -2.85 -13.30 -34.93
N ALA A 71 -3.20 -12.14 -35.50
CA ALA A 71 -4.52 -11.96 -36.10
C ALA A 71 -4.81 -13.02 -37.18
N GLN A 72 -6.03 -13.56 -37.21
CA GLN A 72 -6.46 -14.51 -38.23
C GLN A 72 -7.76 -14.04 -38.87
N SER A 73 -7.85 -14.14 -40.18
CA SER A 73 -9.05 -13.76 -40.93
C SER A 73 -9.81 -14.99 -41.41
N ALA A 74 -11.14 -14.87 -41.40
CA ALA A 74 -12.05 -15.83 -41.99
C ALA A 74 -13.23 -15.11 -42.62
N SER A 75 -13.65 -15.59 -43.78
CA SER A 75 -14.83 -15.16 -44.50
C SER A 75 -15.97 -16.12 -44.18
N MET A 76 -17.19 -15.60 -44.17
CA MET A 76 -18.43 -16.31 -43.84
C MET A 76 -19.55 -15.88 -44.81
N PHE A 77 -20.32 -16.85 -45.30
CA PHE A 77 -21.50 -16.63 -46.13
C PHE A 77 -22.72 -16.86 -45.26
N TYR A 78 -23.58 -15.86 -45.14
CA TYR A 78 -24.75 -15.94 -44.27
C TYR A 78 -25.99 -15.43 -45.01
N GLU A 79 -27.10 -16.18 -44.90
CA GLU A 79 -28.38 -15.79 -45.49
C GLU A 79 -29.25 -15.11 -44.42
N TYR A 80 -29.71 -13.90 -44.73
CA TYR A 80 -30.53 -13.10 -43.82
C TYR A 80 -31.58 -12.32 -44.61
N LYS A 81 -32.85 -12.41 -44.18
CA LYS A 81 -34.01 -11.76 -44.83
C LYS A 81 -34.09 -12.03 -46.36
N GLY A 82 -33.73 -13.25 -46.79
CA GLY A 82 -33.75 -13.67 -48.19
C GLY A 82 -32.61 -13.10 -49.06
N GLN A 83 -31.60 -12.49 -48.44
CA GLN A 83 -30.40 -11.97 -49.10
C GLN A 83 -29.16 -12.67 -48.54
N ARG A 84 -28.15 -12.90 -49.39
CA ARG A 84 -26.89 -13.52 -48.99
C ARG A 84 -25.83 -12.45 -48.75
N TYR A 85 -25.16 -12.53 -47.60
CA TYR A 85 -24.12 -11.59 -47.17
C TYR A 85 -22.76 -12.27 -47.11
N LEU A 86 -21.70 -11.49 -47.38
CA LEU A 86 -20.30 -11.86 -47.16
C LEU A 86 -19.82 -11.14 -45.88
N LEU A 87 -19.52 -11.91 -44.85
CA LEU A 87 -19.05 -11.40 -43.57
C LEU A 87 -17.58 -11.77 -43.41
N ASN A 88 -16.71 -10.79 -43.26
CA ASN A 88 -15.28 -11.00 -43.03
C ASN A 88 -14.97 -10.74 -41.57
N LEU A 89 -14.59 -11.80 -40.86
CA LEU A 89 -14.13 -11.78 -39.47
C LEU A 89 -12.60 -11.62 -39.45
N ILE A 90 -12.11 -10.66 -38.67
CA ILE A 90 -10.71 -10.56 -38.29
C ILE A 90 -10.60 -10.78 -36.77
N ASP A 91 -10.04 -11.92 -36.39
CA ASP A 91 -9.84 -12.27 -35.00
C ASP A 91 -8.57 -11.60 -34.46
N THR A 92 -8.70 -10.64 -33.53
CA THR A 92 -7.58 -9.80 -33.07
C THR A 92 -6.96 -10.31 -31.77
N PRO A 93 -5.66 -10.13 -31.52
CA PRO A 93 -5.06 -10.42 -30.20
C PRO A 93 -5.73 -9.66 -29.05
N GLY A 94 -5.81 -10.28 -27.88
CA GLY A 94 -6.40 -9.64 -26.69
C GLY A 94 -5.40 -8.91 -25.79
N HIS A 95 -4.08 -9.07 -26.03
CA HIS A 95 -3.02 -8.56 -25.17
C HIS A 95 -2.32 -7.32 -25.75
N MET A 96 -1.97 -6.37 -24.88
CA MET A 96 -1.40 -5.06 -25.23
C MET A 96 -0.06 -5.12 -25.99
N ASP A 97 0.82 -6.07 -25.66
CA ASP A 97 2.05 -6.32 -26.44
C ASP A 97 1.79 -6.50 -27.95
N PHE A 98 0.58 -6.89 -28.35
CA PHE A 98 0.16 -7.06 -29.73
C PHE A 98 -0.80 -5.97 -30.20
N ASN A 99 -0.83 -4.80 -29.54
CA ASN A 99 -1.67 -3.65 -29.90
C ASN A 99 -1.45 -3.22 -31.36
N PHE A 100 -0.20 -3.30 -31.85
CA PHE A 100 0.09 -3.07 -33.26
C PHE A 100 -0.71 -4.00 -34.20
N GLU A 101 -0.97 -5.25 -33.81
CA GLU A 101 -1.84 -6.15 -34.59
C GLU A 101 -3.31 -5.75 -34.51
N VAL A 102 -3.78 -5.36 -33.32
CA VAL A 102 -5.16 -4.93 -33.09
C VAL A 102 -5.47 -3.69 -33.94
N SER A 103 -4.61 -2.67 -33.88
CA SER A 103 -4.76 -1.44 -34.67
C SER A 103 -4.77 -1.69 -36.17
N ARG A 104 -3.91 -2.59 -36.68
CA ARG A 104 -3.87 -2.96 -38.10
C ARG A 104 -5.14 -3.68 -38.56
N SER A 105 -5.64 -4.57 -37.71
CA SER A 105 -6.85 -5.35 -37.98
C SER A 105 -8.10 -4.48 -37.99
N LEU A 106 -8.20 -3.56 -37.02
CA LEU A 106 -9.29 -2.60 -36.92
C LEU A 106 -9.39 -1.70 -38.16
N ALA A 107 -8.25 -1.28 -38.73
CA ALA A 107 -8.21 -0.44 -39.94
C ALA A 107 -8.82 -1.11 -41.19
N ALA A 108 -9.00 -2.43 -41.19
CA ALA A 108 -9.65 -3.18 -42.27
C ALA A 108 -11.16 -3.42 -42.02
N CYS A 109 -11.70 -2.97 -40.89
CA CYS A 109 -13.08 -3.24 -40.46
C CYS A 109 -13.96 -1.98 -40.46
N GLN A 110 -15.27 -2.18 -40.64
CA GLN A 110 -16.31 -1.15 -40.47
C GLN A 110 -17.01 -1.27 -39.12
N GLY A 111 -16.89 -2.43 -38.45
CA GLY A 111 -17.44 -2.65 -37.12
C GLY A 111 -16.59 -3.58 -36.26
N THR A 112 -16.88 -3.64 -34.97
CA THR A 112 -16.23 -4.57 -34.06
C THR A 112 -17.19 -5.04 -32.96
N LEU A 113 -17.04 -6.29 -32.54
CA LEU A 113 -17.71 -6.83 -31.37
C LEU A 113 -16.85 -6.56 -30.13
N LEU A 114 -17.38 -5.79 -29.18
CA LEU A 114 -16.74 -5.56 -27.87
C LEU A 114 -17.22 -6.64 -26.89
N LEU A 115 -16.39 -7.66 -26.68
CA LEU A 115 -16.74 -8.82 -25.87
C LEU A 115 -16.33 -8.65 -24.40
N VAL A 116 -17.32 -8.67 -23.49
CA VAL A 116 -17.13 -8.52 -22.05
C VAL A 116 -17.68 -9.74 -21.31
N ASP A 117 -16.92 -10.31 -20.37
CA ASP A 117 -17.36 -11.45 -19.57
C ASP A 117 -18.39 -11.01 -18.51
N ALA A 118 -19.55 -11.67 -18.44
CA ALA A 118 -20.64 -11.35 -17.51
C ALA A 118 -20.26 -11.51 -16.03
N ALA A 119 -19.30 -12.38 -15.70
CA ALA A 119 -18.82 -12.56 -14.33
C ALA A 119 -17.68 -11.58 -14.00
N GLN A 120 -16.79 -11.34 -14.97
CA GLN A 120 -15.62 -10.50 -14.74
C GLN A 120 -15.84 -9.02 -15.05
N GLY A 121 -16.85 -8.61 -15.81
CA GLY A 121 -17.06 -7.22 -16.22
C GLY A 121 -15.91 -6.58 -16.99
N ILE A 122 -15.88 -5.25 -17.02
CA ILE A 122 -14.85 -4.47 -17.73
C ILE A 122 -13.46 -4.67 -17.10
N GLN A 123 -12.46 -4.85 -17.96
CA GLN A 123 -11.04 -5.01 -17.61
C GLN A 123 -10.19 -3.99 -18.38
N ALA A 124 -8.92 -3.79 -17.99
CA ALA A 124 -8.06 -2.73 -18.52
C ALA A 124 -7.90 -2.80 -20.05
N GLN A 125 -7.73 -4.01 -20.61
CA GLN A 125 -7.61 -4.20 -22.05
C GLN A 125 -8.94 -3.95 -22.79
N THR A 126 -10.09 -4.15 -22.14
CA THR A 126 -11.40 -3.79 -22.71
C THR A 126 -11.46 -2.29 -22.96
N VAL A 127 -10.99 -1.49 -22.00
CA VAL A 127 -10.95 -0.02 -22.10
C VAL A 127 -9.99 0.43 -23.20
N ALA A 128 -8.77 -0.12 -23.23
CA ALA A 128 -7.78 0.22 -24.25
C ALA A 128 -8.28 -0.10 -25.67
N ASN A 129 -8.80 -1.31 -25.89
CA ASN A 129 -9.32 -1.73 -27.19
C ASN A 129 -10.56 -0.94 -27.63
N PHE A 130 -11.42 -0.55 -26.69
CA PHE A 130 -12.55 0.33 -26.97
C PHE A 130 -12.09 1.66 -27.54
N TYR A 131 -11.15 2.35 -26.88
CA TYR A 131 -10.67 3.66 -27.35
C TYR A 131 -9.91 3.57 -28.68
N LEU A 132 -9.23 2.45 -28.96
CA LEU A 132 -8.63 2.20 -30.27
C LEU A 132 -9.68 2.11 -31.39
N ALA A 133 -10.76 1.36 -31.16
CA ALA A 133 -11.85 1.26 -32.13
C ALA A 133 -12.62 2.58 -32.29
N PHE A 134 -12.90 3.25 -31.16
CA PHE A 134 -13.57 4.55 -31.14
C PHE A 134 -12.78 5.62 -31.89
N GLY A 135 -11.47 5.69 -31.68
CA GLY A 135 -10.59 6.65 -32.37
C GLY A 135 -10.48 6.43 -33.88
N GLN A 136 -10.88 5.26 -34.39
CA GLN A 136 -10.93 4.93 -35.82
C GLN A 136 -12.34 5.05 -36.42
N ASP A 137 -13.32 5.56 -35.66
CA ASP A 137 -14.72 5.70 -36.08
C ASP A 137 -15.36 4.35 -36.53
N ILE A 138 -14.96 3.26 -35.86
CA ILE A 138 -15.48 1.92 -36.12
C ILE A 138 -16.75 1.70 -35.30
N LYS A 139 -17.80 1.15 -35.92
CA LYS A 139 -19.06 0.87 -35.20
C LYS A 139 -18.87 -0.26 -34.18
N ILE A 140 -19.11 0.02 -32.90
CA ILE A 140 -18.94 -0.93 -31.80
C ILE A 140 -20.28 -1.58 -31.45
N ILE A 141 -20.31 -2.91 -31.35
CA ILE A 141 -21.45 -3.68 -30.86
C ILE A 141 -21.06 -4.31 -29.51
N PRO A 142 -21.64 -3.90 -28.38
CA PRO A 142 -21.34 -4.48 -27.08
C PRO A 142 -21.96 -5.87 -26.94
N VAL A 143 -21.14 -6.84 -26.52
CA VAL A 143 -21.55 -8.24 -26.34
C VAL A 143 -21.10 -8.74 -24.97
N ILE A 144 -22.06 -9.15 -24.15
CA ILE A 144 -21.84 -9.71 -22.81
C ILE A 144 -21.84 -11.23 -22.92
N ASN A 145 -20.70 -11.87 -22.67
CA ASN A 145 -20.49 -13.30 -22.84
C ASN A 145 -20.51 -14.06 -21.51
N LYS A 146 -20.58 -15.39 -21.59
CA LYS A 146 -20.54 -16.32 -20.45
C LYS A 146 -21.67 -16.15 -19.43
N ILE A 147 -22.87 -15.78 -19.92
CA ILE A 147 -24.08 -15.72 -19.08
C ILE A 147 -24.50 -17.09 -18.50
N ASP A 148 -23.87 -18.18 -18.95
CA ASP A 148 -24.06 -19.53 -18.40
C ASP A 148 -23.37 -19.75 -17.04
N LEU A 149 -22.45 -18.87 -16.64
CA LEU A 149 -21.72 -19.04 -15.38
C LEU A 149 -22.59 -18.70 -14.17
N PRO A 150 -22.51 -19.46 -13.06
CA PRO A 150 -23.26 -19.15 -11.84
C PRO A 150 -22.95 -17.77 -11.23
N ALA A 151 -21.76 -17.23 -11.51
CA ALA A 151 -21.32 -15.91 -11.05
C ALA A 151 -21.55 -14.80 -12.10
N ALA A 152 -22.24 -15.11 -13.21
CA ALA A 152 -22.56 -14.12 -14.23
C ALA A 152 -23.58 -13.11 -13.72
N ASP A 153 -23.33 -11.84 -13.99
CA ASP A 153 -24.21 -10.72 -13.64
C ASP A 153 -24.30 -9.76 -14.84
N PRO A 154 -25.12 -10.11 -15.86
CA PRO A 154 -25.16 -9.36 -17.12
C PRO A 154 -25.66 -7.92 -16.95
N ASP A 155 -26.64 -7.69 -16.07
CA ASP A 155 -27.25 -6.37 -15.88
C ASP A 155 -26.25 -5.38 -15.26
N ARG A 156 -25.47 -5.84 -14.27
CA ARG A 156 -24.36 -5.05 -13.71
C ARG A 156 -23.31 -4.74 -14.77
N VAL A 157 -22.95 -5.71 -15.62
CA VAL A 157 -21.94 -5.51 -16.68
C VAL A 157 -22.46 -4.58 -17.78
N ALA A 158 -23.74 -4.64 -18.15
CA ALA A 158 -24.36 -3.70 -19.09
C ALA A 158 -24.31 -2.27 -18.54
N SER A 159 -24.63 -2.10 -17.25
CA SER A 159 -24.53 -0.81 -16.56
C SER A 159 -23.09 -0.29 -16.53
N GLN A 160 -22.09 -1.16 -16.33
CA GLN A 160 -20.68 -0.79 -16.41
C GLN A 160 -20.30 -0.29 -17.81
N ILE A 161 -20.77 -0.97 -18.86
CA ILE A 161 -20.51 -0.60 -20.26
C ILE A 161 -21.11 0.77 -20.57
N GLU A 162 -22.34 1.02 -20.11
CA GLU A 162 -23.00 2.32 -20.28
C GLU A 162 -22.24 3.44 -19.57
N VAL A 163 -21.84 3.25 -18.30
CA VAL A 163 -21.10 4.26 -17.53
C VAL A 163 -19.70 4.51 -18.11
N ALA A 164 -18.98 3.46 -18.53
CA ALA A 164 -17.60 3.58 -18.97
C ALA A 164 -17.44 4.04 -20.43
N PHE A 165 -18.37 3.64 -21.31
CA PHE A 165 -18.23 3.79 -22.75
C PHE A 165 -19.39 4.56 -23.41
N GLU A 166 -20.40 4.99 -22.64
CA GLU A 166 -21.60 5.69 -23.15
C GLU A 166 -22.36 4.87 -24.21
N LEU A 167 -22.25 3.54 -24.16
CA LEU A 167 -23.01 2.62 -25.00
C LEU A 167 -24.29 2.19 -24.27
N PRO A 168 -25.49 2.35 -24.87
CA PRO A 168 -26.74 2.03 -24.19
C PRO A 168 -26.78 0.58 -23.70
N ALA A 169 -27.18 0.36 -22.44
CA ALA A 169 -27.27 -0.99 -21.87
C ALA A 169 -28.25 -1.89 -22.64
N GLU A 170 -29.28 -1.31 -23.27
CA GLU A 170 -30.27 -2.02 -24.09
C GLU A 170 -29.69 -2.59 -25.39
N GLU A 171 -28.60 -2.02 -25.92
CA GLU A 171 -27.91 -2.51 -27.12
C GLU A 171 -26.95 -3.68 -26.81
N CYS A 172 -26.74 -4.02 -25.54
CA CYS A 172 -25.82 -5.08 -25.13
C CYS A 172 -26.40 -6.47 -25.39
N LEU A 173 -25.80 -7.20 -26.34
CA LEU A 173 -26.19 -8.57 -26.64
C LEU A 173 -25.69 -9.53 -25.55
N GLN A 174 -26.61 -10.20 -24.85
CA GLN A 174 -26.28 -11.16 -23.80
C GLN A 174 -26.23 -12.60 -24.34
N ILE A 175 -25.05 -13.22 -24.33
CA ILE A 175 -24.79 -14.52 -24.95
C ILE A 175 -23.99 -15.48 -24.06
N SER A 176 -23.98 -16.76 -24.43
CA SER A 176 -22.91 -17.68 -24.04
C SER A 176 -22.36 -18.39 -25.26
N ALA A 177 -21.12 -18.06 -25.64
CA ALA A 177 -20.38 -18.75 -26.68
C ALA A 177 -20.13 -20.23 -26.35
N LYS A 178 -20.03 -20.56 -25.05
CA LYS A 178 -19.76 -21.93 -24.59
C LYS A 178 -20.97 -22.84 -24.78
N SER A 179 -22.13 -22.44 -24.25
CA SER A 179 -23.38 -23.19 -24.36
C SER A 179 -24.13 -22.94 -25.67
N ASN A 180 -23.66 -22.00 -26.49
CA ASN A 180 -24.30 -21.54 -27.72
C ASN A 180 -25.69 -20.91 -27.48
N LEU A 181 -25.85 -20.21 -26.36
CA LEU A 181 -27.08 -19.49 -26.00
C LEU A 181 -27.05 -18.07 -26.60
N ASN A 182 -28.10 -17.69 -27.32
CA ASN A 182 -28.30 -16.38 -27.98
C ASN A 182 -27.25 -15.97 -29.02
N VAL A 183 -26.30 -16.84 -29.37
CA VAL A 183 -25.22 -16.52 -30.33
C VAL A 183 -25.77 -16.29 -31.74
N ASP A 184 -26.90 -16.90 -32.07
CA ASP A 184 -27.61 -16.75 -33.34
C ASP A 184 -28.08 -15.32 -33.62
N GLN A 185 -28.18 -14.46 -32.60
CA GLN A 185 -28.56 -13.06 -32.73
C GLN A 185 -27.42 -12.15 -33.25
N ILE A 186 -26.17 -12.61 -33.15
CA ILE A 186 -25.00 -11.77 -33.43
C ILE A 186 -24.82 -11.51 -34.94
N LEU A 187 -24.93 -12.52 -35.79
CA LEU A 187 -24.78 -12.33 -37.25
C LEU A 187 -25.86 -11.38 -37.81
N PRO A 188 -27.16 -11.52 -37.44
CA PRO A 188 -28.17 -10.50 -37.72
C PRO A 188 -27.79 -9.09 -37.24
N ALA A 189 -27.36 -8.95 -35.98
CA ALA A 189 -26.99 -7.66 -35.41
C ALA A 189 -25.82 -6.99 -36.17
N ILE A 190 -24.81 -7.77 -36.59
CA ILE A 190 -23.72 -7.29 -37.44
C ILE A 190 -24.26 -6.75 -38.76
N ILE A 191 -25.16 -7.48 -39.42
CA ILE A 191 -25.71 -7.08 -40.72
C ILE A 191 -26.54 -5.79 -40.61
N ASP A 192 -27.39 -5.69 -39.58
CA ASP A 192 -28.29 -4.56 -39.37
C ASP A 192 -27.56 -3.31 -38.82
N THR A 193 -26.47 -3.47 -38.05
CA THR A 193 -25.82 -2.36 -37.31
C THR A 193 -24.50 -1.89 -37.92
N VAL A 194 -23.66 -2.80 -38.42
CA VAL A 194 -22.35 -2.43 -39.00
C VAL A 194 -22.58 -1.83 -40.39
N PRO A 195 -21.98 -0.67 -40.73
CA PRO A 195 -22.14 -0.11 -42.06
C PRO A 195 -21.41 -0.97 -43.12
N PRO A 196 -21.91 -1.00 -44.37
CA PRO A 196 -21.16 -1.59 -45.47
C PRO A 196 -19.84 -0.81 -45.70
N PRO A 197 -18.82 -1.41 -46.33
CA PRO A 197 -17.64 -0.71 -46.78
C PRO A 197 -17.99 0.46 -47.72
N SER A 198 -17.18 1.52 -47.76
CA SER A 198 -17.46 2.73 -48.57
C SER A 198 -16.89 2.70 -50.00
N GLY A 199 -16.44 1.54 -50.47
CA GLY A 199 -15.67 1.37 -51.71
C GLY A 199 -16.50 1.41 -52.98
N ASP A 200 -15.90 1.79 -54.11
CA ASP A 200 -16.53 1.75 -55.45
C ASP A 200 -15.76 0.84 -56.41
N VAL A 201 -16.45 -0.14 -56.99
CA VAL A 201 -15.90 -1.13 -57.93
C VAL A 201 -15.42 -0.50 -59.24
N ASN A 202 -15.96 0.69 -59.61
CA ASN A 202 -15.63 1.38 -60.86
C ASN A 202 -14.41 2.31 -60.76
N LYS A 203 -13.94 2.59 -59.54
CA LYS A 203 -12.74 3.41 -59.33
C LYS A 203 -11.46 2.62 -59.65
N PRO A 204 -10.31 3.30 -59.86
CA PRO A 204 -9.03 2.63 -59.99
C PRO A 204 -8.72 1.75 -58.78
N PHE A 205 -8.07 0.61 -59.02
CA PHE A 205 -7.74 -0.35 -57.96
C PHE A 205 -6.92 0.31 -56.85
N LYS A 206 -7.38 0.13 -55.62
CA LYS A 206 -6.71 0.53 -54.39
C LYS A 206 -6.94 -0.52 -53.32
N ALA A 207 -5.88 -1.07 -52.75
CA ALA A 207 -5.96 -2.03 -51.66
C ALA A 207 -4.98 -1.69 -50.53
N LEU A 208 -5.39 -1.96 -49.29
CA LEU A 208 -4.57 -1.78 -48.10
C LEU A 208 -4.00 -3.14 -47.66
N LEU A 209 -2.68 -3.25 -47.58
CA LEU A 209 -2.00 -4.39 -47.00
C LEU A 209 -2.01 -4.28 -45.46
N PHE A 210 -2.71 -5.18 -44.78
CA PHE A 210 -2.83 -5.12 -43.31
C PHE A 210 -2.24 -6.33 -42.59
N ASP A 211 -1.95 -7.44 -43.27
CA ASP A 211 -1.11 -8.53 -42.73
C ASP A 211 -0.36 -9.28 -43.84
N SER A 212 0.73 -9.97 -43.49
CA SER A 212 1.46 -10.86 -44.39
C SER A 212 2.16 -12.00 -43.64
N TRP A 213 2.47 -13.08 -44.36
CA TRP A 213 3.31 -14.17 -43.84
C TRP A 213 4.09 -14.85 -44.96
N HIS A 214 5.15 -15.56 -44.59
CA HIS A 214 5.90 -16.41 -45.51
C HIS A 214 5.28 -17.80 -45.58
N ASP A 215 5.00 -18.25 -46.80
CA ASP A 215 4.74 -19.64 -47.12
C ASP A 215 5.95 -20.27 -47.81
N THR A 216 6.26 -21.52 -47.47
CA THR A 216 7.45 -22.24 -47.98
C THR A 216 7.41 -22.46 -49.49
N TYR A 217 6.22 -22.55 -50.09
CA TYR A 217 6.04 -22.90 -51.51
C TYR A 217 5.71 -21.69 -52.37
N VAL A 218 4.82 -20.82 -51.91
CA VAL A 218 4.33 -19.68 -52.71
C VAL A 218 5.03 -18.35 -52.39
N GLY A 219 5.92 -18.32 -51.40
CA GLY A 219 6.62 -17.11 -50.96
C GLY A 219 5.74 -16.27 -50.04
N VAL A 220 5.80 -14.94 -50.16
CA VAL A 220 5.02 -14.06 -49.29
C VAL A 220 3.55 -14.03 -49.72
N VAL A 221 2.67 -14.37 -48.79
CA VAL A 221 1.22 -14.20 -48.93
C VAL A 221 0.82 -12.91 -48.22
N CYS A 222 0.11 -12.04 -48.94
CA CYS A 222 -0.31 -10.73 -48.48
C CYS A 222 -1.82 -10.72 -48.25
N LEU A 223 -2.28 -10.35 -47.06
CA LEU A 223 -3.69 -10.18 -46.75
C LEU A 223 -4.07 -8.70 -46.91
N MET A 224 -4.99 -8.42 -47.84
CA MET A 224 -5.34 -7.06 -48.23
C MET A 224 -6.85 -6.83 -48.17
N ALA A 225 -7.22 -5.59 -47.82
CA ALA A 225 -8.57 -5.08 -47.94
C ALA A 225 -8.66 -4.26 -49.23
N VAL A 226 -9.52 -4.66 -50.17
CA VAL A 226 -9.75 -3.91 -51.40
C VAL A 226 -10.65 -2.73 -51.09
N ILE A 227 -10.12 -1.53 -51.20
CA ILE A 227 -10.84 -0.29 -50.87
C ILE A 227 -11.65 0.17 -52.07
N ASP A 228 -11.02 0.23 -53.25
CA ASP A 228 -11.65 0.67 -54.49
C ASP A 228 -11.21 -0.23 -55.65
N GLY A 229 -12.06 -0.30 -56.68
CA GLY A 229 -11.80 -1.04 -57.90
C GLY A 229 -11.92 -2.55 -57.74
N HIS A 230 -11.20 -3.26 -58.59
CA HIS A 230 -11.15 -4.72 -58.60
C HIS A 230 -9.79 -5.19 -59.10
N VAL A 231 -9.46 -6.44 -58.81
CA VAL A 231 -8.20 -7.07 -59.19
C VAL A 231 -8.41 -8.55 -59.47
N LYS A 232 -7.72 -9.05 -60.48
CA LYS A 232 -7.71 -10.46 -60.87
C LYS A 232 -6.30 -10.95 -61.13
N LYS A 233 -6.18 -12.27 -61.25
CA LYS A 233 -4.93 -12.93 -61.67
C LYS A 233 -4.41 -12.33 -62.99
N GLY A 234 -3.12 -12.00 -63.02
CA GLY A 234 -2.40 -11.39 -64.14
C GLY A 234 -2.37 -9.86 -64.14
N ASP A 235 -3.13 -9.20 -63.26
CA ASP A 235 -3.08 -7.75 -63.15
C ASP A 235 -1.75 -7.28 -62.54
N LYS A 236 -1.32 -6.08 -62.94
CA LYS A 236 -0.10 -5.44 -62.45
C LYS A 236 -0.45 -4.36 -61.46
N ILE A 237 0.04 -4.53 -60.23
CA ILE A 237 -0.15 -3.58 -59.13
C ILE A 237 1.18 -2.97 -58.72
N VAL A 238 1.14 -1.79 -58.12
CA VAL A 238 2.31 -1.06 -57.65
C VAL A 238 2.17 -0.71 -56.18
N SER A 239 3.24 -0.96 -55.42
CA SER A 239 3.37 -0.58 -54.01
C SER A 239 3.62 0.93 -53.92
N ALA A 240 2.85 1.65 -53.10
CA ALA A 240 3.04 3.08 -52.89
C ALA A 240 4.31 3.37 -52.05
N TYR A 241 4.67 2.46 -51.15
CA TYR A 241 5.85 2.59 -50.29
C TYR A 241 7.17 2.30 -51.02
N SER A 242 7.24 1.18 -51.76
CA SER A 242 8.47 0.73 -52.41
C SER A 242 8.58 1.09 -53.89
N GLU A 243 7.49 1.60 -54.48
CA GLU A 243 7.34 1.91 -55.90
C GLU A 243 7.56 0.71 -56.84
N ARG A 244 7.66 -0.50 -56.29
CA ARG A 244 7.86 -1.73 -57.05
C ARG A 244 6.56 -2.22 -57.66
N LYS A 245 6.67 -2.74 -58.89
CA LYS A 245 5.58 -3.36 -59.64
C LYS A 245 5.56 -4.86 -59.40
N TYR A 246 4.39 -5.38 -59.11
CA TYR A 246 4.14 -6.80 -58.88
C TYR A 246 3.05 -7.29 -59.84
N GLU A 247 3.14 -8.55 -60.24
CA GLU A 247 2.09 -9.24 -60.98
C GLU A 247 1.33 -10.15 -60.03
N VAL A 248 0.00 -10.06 -60.06
CA VAL A 248 -0.89 -10.85 -59.19
C VAL A 248 -0.95 -12.28 -59.72
N THR A 249 -0.32 -13.24 -59.02
CA THR A 249 -0.31 -14.64 -59.46
C THR A 249 -1.57 -15.39 -59.03
N GLU A 250 -2.13 -15.01 -57.88
CA GLU A 250 -3.35 -15.58 -57.31
C GLU A 250 -4.00 -14.59 -56.35
N THR A 251 -5.33 -14.61 -56.31
CA THR A 251 -6.17 -13.91 -55.33
C THR A 251 -7.20 -14.87 -54.78
N GLY A 252 -7.59 -14.70 -53.51
CA GLY A 252 -8.60 -15.54 -52.89
C GLY A 252 -9.08 -15.00 -51.56
N ILE A 253 -9.94 -15.77 -50.89
CA ILE A 253 -10.43 -15.47 -49.54
C ILE A 253 -9.97 -16.55 -48.55
N MET A 254 -10.11 -16.26 -47.25
CA MET A 254 -9.85 -17.22 -46.19
C MET A 254 -11.18 -17.86 -45.78
N TYR A 255 -11.51 -19.11 -46.11
CA TYR A 255 -12.84 -19.69 -45.82
C TYR A 255 -12.85 -21.21 -45.56
N PRO A 256 -12.64 -21.73 -44.33
CA PRO A 256 -11.83 -21.13 -43.27
C PRO A 256 -10.33 -21.13 -43.63
N GLU A 257 -9.93 -21.89 -44.66
CA GLU A 257 -8.58 -21.94 -45.23
C GLU A 257 -8.53 -21.22 -46.59
N GLN A 258 -7.33 -21.01 -47.12
CA GLN A 258 -7.12 -20.30 -48.39
C GLN A 258 -7.94 -20.94 -49.52
N THR A 259 -8.84 -20.16 -50.11
CA THR A 259 -9.70 -20.56 -51.22
C THR A 259 -9.53 -19.56 -52.36
N ALA A 260 -8.93 -20.00 -53.45
CA ALA A 260 -8.70 -19.17 -54.63
C ALA A 260 -10.02 -18.71 -55.29
N THR A 261 -10.06 -17.45 -55.72
CA THR A 261 -11.22 -16.84 -56.38
C THR A 261 -10.81 -16.17 -57.70
N THR A 262 -11.78 -15.85 -58.55
CA THR A 262 -11.54 -15.26 -59.87
C THR A 262 -11.04 -13.81 -59.78
N SER A 263 -11.68 -13.03 -58.91
CA SER A 263 -11.38 -11.63 -58.68
C SER A 263 -11.72 -11.24 -57.24
N LEU A 264 -11.14 -10.14 -56.76
CA LEU A 264 -11.55 -9.45 -55.54
C LEU A 264 -11.97 -8.02 -55.91
N GLN A 265 -13.08 -7.56 -55.33
CA GLN A 265 -13.71 -6.27 -55.62
C GLN A 265 -13.73 -5.36 -54.38
N ALA A 266 -14.03 -4.07 -54.60
CA ALA A 266 -14.18 -3.08 -53.54
C ALA A 266 -15.02 -3.59 -52.36
N GLY A 267 -14.53 -3.37 -51.15
CA GLY A 267 -15.10 -3.83 -49.89
C GLY A 267 -14.70 -5.24 -49.47
N GLN A 268 -14.15 -6.07 -50.37
CA GLN A 268 -13.76 -7.45 -50.05
C GLN A 268 -12.37 -7.53 -49.40
N VAL A 269 -12.22 -8.50 -48.49
CA VAL A 269 -10.96 -8.82 -47.82
C VAL A 269 -10.47 -10.19 -48.29
N GLY A 270 -9.21 -10.29 -48.66
CA GLY A 270 -8.67 -11.53 -49.22
C GLY A 270 -7.15 -11.57 -49.26
N TYR A 271 -6.61 -12.72 -49.66
CA TYR A 271 -5.17 -12.91 -49.82
C TYR A 271 -4.73 -12.70 -51.27
N PHE A 272 -3.49 -12.28 -51.42
CA PHE A 272 -2.79 -11.98 -52.66
C PHE A 272 -1.44 -12.68 -52.64
N ILE A 273 -1.09 -13.33 -53.75
CA ILE A 273 0.25 -13.87 -53.97
C ILE A 273 0.92 -13.03 -55.06
N LEU A 274 2.06 -12.42 -54.71
CA LEU A 274 2.72 -11.38 -55.51
C LEU A 274 4.14 -11.76 -55.96
N ASN A 275 4.51 -13.04 -55.92
CA ASN A 275 5.86 -13.55 -56.21
C ASN A 275 6.99 -12.81 -55.49
N MET A 276 6.68 -12.25 -54.31
CA MET A 276 7.63 -11.62 -53.40
C MET A 276 8.47 -12.72 -52.74
N LYS A 277 9.80 -12.53 -52.72
CA LYS A 277 10.73 -13.55 -52.18
C LYS A 277 10.93 -13.41 -50.68
N THR A 278 10.89 -12.19 -50.17
CA THR A 278 11.19 -11.88 -48.77
C THR A 278 10.12 -10.96 -48.18
N LEU A 279 9.76 -11.14 -46.90
CA LEU A 279 8.77 -10.28 -46.25
C LEU A 279 9.20 -8.82 -46.11
N SER A 280 10.50 -8.54 -46.19
CA SER A 280 11.00 -7.17 -46.28
C SER A 280 10.48 -6.41 -47.50
N GLU A 281 9.88 -7.09 -48.48
CA GLU A 281 9.17 -6.45 -49.59
C GLU A 281 7.72 -6.11 -49.23
N SER A 282 7.08 -6.90 -48.36
CA SER A 282 5.70 -6.69 -47.91
C SER A 282 5.66 -5.75 -46.70
N HIS A 283 5.51 -4.45 -46.94
CA HIS A 283 5.39 -3.45 -45.87
C HIS A 283 3.94 -3.36 -45.42
N VAL A 284 3.65 -3.82 -44.20
CA VAL A 284 2.29 -3.72 -43.67
C VAL A 284 1.91 -2.25 -43.45
N GLY A 285 0.75 -1.85 -43.96
CA GLY A 285 0.29 -0.46 -44.04
C GLY A 285 0.52 0.19 -45.39
N ASP A 286 1.19 -0.51 -46.31
CA ASP A 286 1.33 -0.05 -47.68
C ASP A 286 0.00 -0.11 -48.43
N THR A 287 -0.14 0.79 -49.38
CA THR A 287 -1.27 0.86 -50.30
C THR A 287 -0.83 0.39 -51.67
N PHE A 288 -1.54 -0.58 -52.23
CA PHE A 288 -1.32 -1.06 -53.58
C PHE A 288 -2.29 -0.39 -54.54
N PHE A 289 -1.77 0.07 -55.68
CA PHE A 289 -2.54 0.71 -56.75
C PHE A 289 -2.44 -0.09 -58.05
N ASP A 290 -3.33 0.19 -59.01
CA ASP A 290 -3.07 -0.16 -60.41
C ASP A 290 -1.79 0.53 -60.90
N HIS A 291 -0.90 -0.22 -61.55
CA HIS A 291 0.33 0.32 -62.15
C HIS A 291 0.12 1.49 -63.13
N LYS A 292 -1.09 1.68 -63.67
CA LYS A 292 -1.45 2.79 -64.57
C LYS A 292 -2.00 4.01 -63.84
N ASN A 293 -2.59 3.83 -62.66
CA ASN A 293 -3.37 4.85 -61.97
C ASN A 293 -2.94 4.89 -60.49
N ILE A 294 -1.84 5.59 -60.22
CA ILE A 294 -1.31 5.77 -58.87
C ILE A 294 -2.04 6.94 -58.21
N GLY A 295 -2.74 6.66 -57.11
CA GLY A 295 -3.47 7.65 -56.33
C GLY A 295 -2.74 8.11 -55.08
N VAL A 296 -3.46 8.80 -54.19
CA VAL A 296 -2.95 9.16 -52.86
C VAL A 296 -3.01 7.94 -51.95
N PRO A 297 -1.88 7.50 -51.36
CA PRO A 297 -1.83 6.35 -50.46
C PRO A 297 -2.73 6.54 -49.24
N MET A 298 -3.21 5.43 -48.67
CA MET A 298 -3.87 5.45 -47.36
C MET A 298 -2.85 5.92 -46.30
N PRO A 299 -3.33 6.48 -45.17
CA PRO A 299 -2.49 6.66 -44.00
C PRO A 299 -1.84 5.32 -43.65
N GLY A 300 -0.52 5.24 -43.77
CA GLY A 300 0.22 4.03 -43.44
C GLY A 300 0.24 3.77 -41.93
N PHE A 301 0.65 2.57 -41.54
CA PHE A 301 0.82 2.26 -40.13
C PHE A 301 2.14 2.82 -39.59
N VAL A 302 2.11 3.30 -38.35
CA VAL A 302 3.33 3.66 -37.62
C VAL A 302 4.09 2.36 -37.31
N PRO A 303 5.37 2.23 -37.71
CA PRO A 303 6.15 1.03 -37.42
C PRO A 303 6.19 0.73 -35.92
N ALA A 304 6.03 -0.55 -35.58
CA ALA A 304 6.03 -0.98 -34.19
C ALA A 304 7.41 -0.70 -33.56
N LYS A 305 7.44 0.10 -32.49
CA LYS A 305 8.69 0.43 -31.78
C LYS A 305 8.97 -0.61 -30.69
N PRO A 306 10.19 -1.17 -30.63
CA PRO A 306 10.56 -2.13 -29.59
C PRO A 306 10.81 -1.42 -28.26
N MET A 307 9.98 -1.71 -27.27
CA MET A 307 10.02 -1.12 -25.93
C MET A 307 10.83 -1.94 -24.94
N VAL A 308 10.98 -3.25 -25.18
CA VAL A 308 11.70 -4.18 -24.30
C VAL A 308 12.85 -4.81 -25.06
N TRP A 309 14.04 -4.81 -24.48
CA TRP A 309 15.26 -5.35 -25.09
C TRP A 309 15.90 -6.40 -24.20
N ALA A 310 16.26 -7.55 -24.77
CA ALA A 310 16.96 -8.61 -24.05
C ALA A 310 18.04 -9.25 -24.94
N GLY A 311 19.10 -9.74 -24.31
CA GLY A 311 20.13 -10.53 -24.98
C GLY A 311 19.74 -12.00 -24.98
N ILE A 312 19.83 -12.66 -26.13
CA ILE A 312 19.57 -14.09 -26.32
C ILE A 312 20.86 -14.76 -26.76
N PHE A 313 21.32 -15.72 -25.96
CA PHE A 313 22.56 -16.45 -26.18
C PHE A 313 22.25 -17.95 -26.22
N PRO A 314 22.94 -18.75 -27.04
CA PRO A 314 22.80 -20.19 -26.94
C PRO A 314 23.43 -20.70 -25.64
N ILE A 315 22.90 -21.79 -25.07
CA ILE A 315 23.53 -22.44 -23.90
C ILE A 315 24.90 -22.98 -24.30
N ASP A 316 24.99 -23.66 -25.44
CA ASP A 316 26.26 -24.09 -26.04
C ASP A 316 26.71 -23.09 -27.11
N THR A 317 27.94 -22.60 -27.01
CA THR A 317 28.54 -21.70 -28.01
C THR A 317 28.56 -22.29 -29.42
N GLY A 318 28.57 -23.62 -29.56
CA GLY A 318 28.51 -24.29 -30.86
C GLY A 318 27.17 -24.13 -31.58
N ASP A 319 26.09 -23.81 -30.87
CA ASP A 319 24.74 -23.69 -31.43
C ASP A 319 24.43 -22.28 -31.99
N PHE A 320 25.41 -21.37 -32.00
CA PHE A 320 25.20 -20.00 -32.48
C PHE A 320 24.65 -19.93 -33.90
N ASP A 321 25.20 -20.71 -34.83
CA ASP A 321 24.74 -20.72 -36.23
C ASP A 321 23.31 -21.26 -36.38
N LYS A 322 22.94 -22.27 -35.56
CA LYS A 322 21.56 -22.79 -35.49
C LYS A 322 20.62 -21.71 -34.96
N LEU A 323 21.02 -21.00 -33.92
CA LEU A 323 20.25 -19.91 -33.32
C LEU A 323 20.07 -18.74 -34.30
N ASP A 324 21.12 -18.31 -35.01
CA ASP A 324 21.07 -17.26 -36.04
C ASP A 324 20.04 -17.60 -37.12
N GLN A 325 20.12 -18.81 -37.68
CA GLN A 325 19.15 -19.27 -38.68
C GLN A 325 17.72 -19.35 -38.14
N SER A 326 17.55 -19.74 -36.87
CA SER A 326 16.23 -19.85 -36.23
C SER A 326 15.60 -18.47 -36.00
N ILE A 327 16.39 -17.50 -35.51
CA ILE A 327 15.95 -16.11 -35.34
C ILE A 327 15.62 -15.49 -36.71
N ALA A 328 16.47 -15.68 -37.72
CA ALA A 328 16.22 -15.19 -39.07
C ALA A 328 14.92 -15.76 -39.67
N LYS A 329 14.63 -17.05 -39.46
CA LYS A 329 13.38 -17.66 -39.92
C LYS A 329 12.15 -17.17 -39.15
N LEU A 330 12.26 -17.01 -37.83
CA LEU A 330 11.12 -16.60 -37.01
C LEU A 330 10.76 -15.13 -37.26
N THR A 331 11.76 -14.26 -37.43
CA THR A 331 11.59 -12.82 -37.74
C THR A 331 11.02 -12.55 -39.13
N LEU A 332 11.07 -13.54 -40.05
CA LEU A 332 10.27 -13.47 -41.26
C LEU A 332 8.77 -13.43 -40.93
N SER A 333 8.31 -14.29 -40.01
CA SER A 333 6.90 -14.33 -39.62
C SER A 333 6.49 -13.20 -38.66
N ASP A 334 7.45 -12.65 -37.92
CA ASP A 334 7.26 -11.62 -36.90
C ASP A 334 8.20 -10.43 -37.16
N SER A 335 7.72 -9.51 -38.00
CA SER A 335 8.48 -8.32 -38.41
C SER A 335 8.59 -7.24 -37.32
N SER A 336 7.96 -7.45 -36.16
CA SER A 336 8.00 -6.49 -35.05
C SER A 336 9.28 -6.64 -34.20
N VAL A 337 9.96 -7.79 -34.29
CA VAL A 337 11.19 -8.07 -33.55
C VAL A 337 12.39 -7.43 -34.22
N HIS A 338 13.10 -6.60 -33.46
CA HIS A 338 14.35 -5.99 -33.90
C HIS A 338 15.53 -6.86 -33.51
N VAL A 339 16.48 -7.07 -34.43
CA VAL A 339 17.57 -8.03 -34.28
C VAL A 339 18.92 -7.34 -34.44
N GLN A 340 19.82 -7.49 -33.46
CA GLN A 340 21.19 -6.97 -33.52
C GLN A 340 22.18 -7.99 -32.93
N LYS A 341 23.35 -8.18 -33.57
CA LYS A 341 24.39 -9.09 -33.03
C LYS A 341 25.00 -8.52 -31.75
N GLU A 342 25.22 -9.38 -30.75
CA GLU A 342 25.84 -9.02 -29.47
C GLU A 342 26.90 -10.05 -29.07
N THR A 343 28.01 -9.60 -28.48
CA THR A 343 29.05 -10.50 -27.94
C THR A 343 29.24 -10.19 -26.46
N SER A 344 29.17 -11.23 -25.64
CA SER A 344 29.37 -11.17 -24.19
C SER A 344 30.65 -11.89 -23.80
N ASN A 345 31.43 -11.30 -22.87
CA ASN A 345 32.62 -11.94 -22.31
C ASN A 345 32.31 -13.25 -21.55
N ALA A 346 31.10 -13.39 -21.02
CA ALA A 346 30.70 -14.55 -20.22
C ALA A 346 29.88 -15.59 -21.00
N LEU A 347 29.08 -15.13 -21.98
CA LEU A 347 28.14 -15.99 -22.72
C LEU A 347 28.55 -16.24 -24.18
N GLY A 348 29.60 -15.59 -24.67
CA GLY A 348 30.03 -15.70 -26.07
C GLY A 348 29.15 -14.90 -27.02
N GLN A 349 28.98 -15.40 -28.24
CA GLN A 349 28.20 -14.74 -29.29
C GLN A 349 26.69 -14.99 -29.10
N GLY A 350 25.89 -13.96 -29.34
CA GLY A 350 24.44 -14.01 -29.26
C GLY A 350 23.80 -12.81 -29.97
N TRP A 351 22.57 -12.51 -29.57
CA TRP A 351 21.73 -11.51 -30.22
C TRP A 351 21.04 -10.62 -29.21
N ARG A 352 21.10 -9.31 -29.42
CA ARG A 352 20.24 -8.34 -28.76
C ARG A 352 18.94 -8.25 -29.55
N LEU A 353 17.84 -8.70 -28.95
CA LEU A 353 16.51 -8.63 -29.55
C LEU A 353 15.65 -7.56 -28.87
N GLY A 354 14.91 -6.82 -29.69
CA GLY A 354 13.92 -5.82 -29.27
C GLY A 354 12.51 -6.30 -29.53
N PHE A 355 11.65 -6.24 -28.52
CA PHE A 355 10.28 -6.73 -28.47
C PHE A 355 9.31 -5.60 -28.12
N LEU A 356 8.03 -5.81 -28.42
CA LEU A 356 6.94 -4.88 -28.09
C LEU A 356 6.64 -4.85 -26.59
N GLY A 357 6.85 -5.97 -25.90
CA GLY A 357 6.67 -6.11 -24.46
C GLY A 357 7.21 -7.45 -23.94
N THR A 358 6.98 -7.73 -22.66
CA THR A 358 7.50 -8.92 -21.98
C THR A 358 6.80 -10.22 -22.41
N LEU A 359 5.49 -10.17 -22.68
CA LEU A 359 4.76 -11.34 -23.16
C LEU A 359 5.22 -11.69 -24.58
N HIS A 360 5.40 -10.68 -25.44
CA HIS A 360 5.92 -10.90 -26.78
C HIS A 360 7.32 -11.56 -26.72
N MET A 361 8.22 -11.08 -25.86
CA MET A 361 9.52 -11.74 -25.61
C MET A 361 9.36 -13.21 -25.18
N ASP A 362 8.45 -13.50 -24.24
CA ASP A 362 8.22 -14.86 -23.75
C ASP A 362 7.62 -15.79 -24.81
N VAL A 363 6.70 -15.28 -25.65
CA VAL A 363 6.14 -16.01 -26.78
C VAL A 363 7.22 -16.31 -27.81
N PHE A 364 8.03 -15.31 -28.17
CA PHE A 364 9.12 -15.47 -29.13
C PHE A 364 10.16 -16.50 -28.64
N ARG A 365 10.54 -16.42 -27.36
CA ARG A 365 11.38 -17.42 -26.69
C ARG A 365 10.78 -18.83 -26.83
N GLN A 366 9.51 -18.99 -26.46
CA GLN A 366 8.86 -20.29 -26.48
C GLN A 366 8.79 -20.84 -27.91
N ARG A 367 8.55 -20.00 -28.92
CA ARG A 367 8.58 -20.42 -30.32
C ARG A 367 9.98 -20.86 -30.76
N LEU A 368 11.04 -20.16 -30.36
CA LEU A 368 12.42 -20.62 -30.62
C LEU A 368 12.71 -22.00 -30.00
N GLU A 369 12.34 -22.21 -28.74
CA GLU A 369 12.53 -23.48 -28.04
C GLU A 369 11.68 -24.60 -28.66
N GLN A 370 10.44 -24.32 -29.05
CA GLN A 370 9.46 -25.34 -29.46
C GLN A 370 9.47 -25.65 -30.97
N GLU A 371 9.63 -24.65 -31.83
CA GLU A 371 9.57 -24.78 -33.30
C GLU A 371 10.95 -25.10 -33.89
N TYR A 372 12.02 -24.62 -33.26
CA TYR A 372 13.39 -24.74 -33.77
C TYR A 372 14.34 -25.50 -32.83
N ASP A 373 13.84 -26.00 -31.69
CA ASP A 373 14.63 -26.75 -30.71
C ASP A 373 15.90 -25.97 -30.29
N ALA A 374 15.73 -24.66 -30.06
CA ALA A 374 16.82 -23.77 -29.68
C ALA A 374 16.95 -23.70 -28.15
N ASN A 375 18.08 -24.16 -27.63
CA ASN A 375 18.41 -24.08 -26.21
C ASN A 375 19.08 -22.73 -25.90
N ILE A 376 18.32 -21.80 -25.31
CA ILE A 376 18.75 -20.40 -25.16
C ILE A 376 18.75 -19.91 -23.71
N ILE A 377 19.60 -18.92 -23.45
CA ILE A 377 19.68 -18.09 -22.25
C ILE A 377 19.22 -16.69 -22.61
N ILE A 378 18.27 -16.14 -21.86
CA ILE A 378 17.79 -14.77 -22.02
C ILE A 378 18.28 -13.92 -20.85
N THR A 379 18.87 -12.76 -21.14
CA THR A 379 19.30 -11.80 -20.12
C THR A 379 18.11 -11.01 -19.56
N ALA A 380 18.33 -10.22 -18.50
CA ALA A 380 17.26 -9.44 -17.90
C ALA A 380 16.76 -8.41 -18.94
N PRO A 381 15.43 -8.24 -19.07
CA PRO A 381 14.87 -7.25 -19.99
C PRO A 381 15.32 -5.85 -19.58
N THR A 382 15.52 -5.00 -20.57
CA THR A 382 15.94 -3.60 -20.44
C THR A 382 15.07 -2.72 -21.31
N VAL A 383 15.05 -1.42 -21.01
CA VAL A 383 14.31 -0.42 -21.78
C VAL A 383 15.29 0.52 -22.49
N PRO A 384 14.89 1.17 -23.59
CA PRO A 384 15.76 2.10 -24.31
C PRO A 384 15.86 3.44 -23.56
N TYR A 385 16.98 3.69 -22.88
CA TYR A 385 17.26 4.97 -22.22
C TYR A 385 17.76 6.01 -23.21
N LYS A 386 17.46 7.28 -23.00
CA LYS A 386 17.95 8.37 -23.84
C LYS A 386 18.95 9.22 -23.05
N VAL A 387 20.16 9.37 -23.56
CA VAL A 387 21.18 10.23 -22.96
C VAL A 387 21.33 11.48 -23.81
N GLU A 388 21.12 12.64 -23.20
CA GLU A 388 21.37 13.94 -23.82
C GLU A 388 22.76 14.44 -23.40
N TYR A 389 23.62 14.72 -24.39
CA TYR A 389 24.96 15.24 -24.17
C TYR A 389 24.94 16.77 -24.17
N ARG A 390 25.95 17.38 -23.54
CA ARG A 390 26.08 18.84 -23.44
C ARG A 390 26.35 19.53 -24.78
N ASP A 391 26.74 18.77 -25.81
CA ASP A 391 26.89 19.25 -27.18
C ASP A 391 25.56 19.30 -27.96
N GLY A 392 24.44 18.91 -27.33
CA GLY A 392 23.11 18.86 -27.93
C GLY A 392 22.81 17.57 -28.70
N SER A 393 23.78 16.66 -28.83
CA SER A 393 23.53 15.33 -29.38
C SER A 393 22.82 14.43 -28.36
N HIS A 394 22.11 13.41 -28.85
CA HIS A 394 21.50 12.40 -27.98
C HIS A 394 21.79 11.00 -28.49
N LYS A 395 21.90 10.04 -27.57
CA LYS A 395 22.11 8.62 -27.87
C LYS A 395 21.08 7.77 -27.16
N LEU A 396 20.49 6.82 -27.91
CA LEU A 396 19.60 5.81 -27.35
C LEU A 396 20.43 4.60 -26.88
N ILE A 397 20.33 4.28 -25.60
CA ILE A 397 21.09 3.23 -24.93
C ILE A 397 20.18 2.03 -24.71
N ARG A 398 20.41 0.99 -25.50
CA ARG A 398 19.67 -0.28 -25.46
C ARG A 398 20.40 -1.37 -24.68
N ASN A 399 21.71 -1.23 -24.54
CA ASN A 399 22.58 -2.15 -23.82
C ASN A 399 23.19 -1.44 -22.59
N PRO A 400 23.09 -2.03 -21.37
CA PRO A 400 23.76 -1.49 -20.19
C PRO A 400 25.26 -1.22 -20.35
N THR A 401 25.92 -1.97 -21.22
CA THR A 401 27.36 -1.82 -21.50
C THR A 401 27.67 -0.48 -22.16
N GLU A 402 26.76 0.03 -22.98
CA GLU A 402 26.89 1.32 -23.67
C GLU A 402 26.56 2.53 -22.79
N PHE A 403 26.04 2.31 -21.57
CA PHE A 403 25.74 3.37 -20.63
C PHE A 403 27.03 4.11 -20.23
N PRO A 404 27.07 5.45 -20.25
CA PRO A 404 28.29 6.21 -20.01
C PRO A 404 28.81 5.94 -18.61
N ASP A 405 30.13 5.82 -18.47
CA ASP A 405 30.76 5.60 -17.17
C ASP A 405 30.64 6.85 -16.28
N SER A 406 30.90 6.69 -14.98
CA SER A 406 30.70 7.74 -13.97
C SER A 406 31.42 9.05 -14.27
N ASP A 407 32.61 9.00 -14.88
CA ASP A 407 33.35 10.20 -15.27
C ASP A 407 32.69 10.89 -16.47
N GLU A 408 32.26 10.12 -17.47
CA GLU A 408 31.58 10.64 -18.66
C GLU A 408 30.23 11.27 -18.33
N LEU A 409 29.47 10.65 -17.41
CA LEU A 409 28.22 11.19 -16.87
C LEU A 409 28.38 12.59 -16.26
N SER A 410 29.48 12.83 -15.55
CA SER A 410 29.69 14.11 -14.86
C SER A 410 30.12 15.25 -15.79
N TRP A 411 30.92 14.96 -16.83
CA TRP A 411 31.54 15.97 -17.69
C TRP A 411 30.82 16.18 -19.03
N LYS A 412 30.28 15.14 -19.65
CA LYS A 412 29.72 15.19 -21.01
C LYS A 412 28.20 15.08 -21.07
N VAL A 413 27.57 14.43 -20.09
CA VAL A 413 26.13 14.23 -20.08
C VAL A 413 25.42 15.44 -19.45
N ARG A 414 24.32 15.84 -20.07
CA ARG A 414 23.40 16.88 -19.57
C ARG A 414 22.31 16.25 -18.73
N SER A 415 21.60 15.27 -19.28
CA SER A 415 20.59 14.50 -18.58
C SER A 415 20.49 13.07 -19.12
N VAL A 416 19.97 12.17 -18.28
CA VAL A 416 19.62 10.81 -18.65
C VAL A 416 18.12 10.69 -18.48
N GLN A 417 17.46 10.20 -19.52
CA GLN A 417 16.03 10.06 -19.62
C GLN A 417 15.63 8.59 -19.69
N GLU A 418 14.58 8.23 -18.96
CA GLU A 418 13.94 6.93 -19.06
C GLU A 418 12.58 7.02 -19.75
N PRO A 419 12.15 5.95 -20.45
CA PRO A 419 10.83 5.91 -21.06
C PRO A 419 9.75 5.76 -19.98
N MET A 420 8.68 6.55 -20.12
CA MET A 420 7.51 6.55 -19.26
C MET A 420 6.32 5.93 -19.98
N VAL A 421 5.41 5.34 -19.21
CA VAL A 421 4.14 4.80 -19.70
C VAL A 421 2.98 5.29 -18.86
N ARG A 422 1.84 5.51 -19.51
CA ARG A 422 0.54 5.67 -18.82
C ARG A 422 -0.07 4.31 -18.65
N SER A 423 -0.15 3.85 -17.42
CA SER A 423 -0.75 2.59 -17.04
C SER A 423 -2.20 2.77 -16.61
N THR A 424 -3.08 1.92 -17.10
CA THR A 424 -4.47 1.78 -16.65
C THR A 424 -4.61 0.49 -15.86
N ILE A 425 -5.06 0.59 -14.62
CA ILE A 425 -5.19 -0.55 -13.70
C ILE A 425 -6.63 -0.62 -13.21
N ILE A 426 -7.28 -1.77 -13.39
CA ILE A 426 -8.67 -1.99 -12.95
C ILE A 426 -8.69 -3.14 -11.96
N PHE A 427 -9.28 -2.94 -10.78
CA PHE A 427 -9.32 -3.94 -9.71
C PHE A 427 -10.46 -3.68 -8.71
N PRO A 428 -10.83 -4.67 -7.87
CA PRO A 428 -11.82 -4.46 -6.81
C PRO A 428 -11.34 -3.47 -5.74
N LYS A 429 -12.24 -2.60 -5.25
CA LYS A 429 -11.94 -1.51 -4.30
C LYS A 429 -11.17 -1.97 -3.05
N ASP A 430 -11.36 -3.21 -2.62
CA ASP A 430 -10.71 -3.80 -1.45
C ASP A 430 -9.17 -3.80 -1.56
N TYR A 431 -8.63 -3.85 -2.77
CA TYR A 431 -7.19 -3.89 -3.03
C TYR A 431 -6.56 -2.50 -3.26
N LEU A 432 -7.33 -1.42 -3.21
CA LEU A 432 -6.88 -0.07 -3.58
C LEU A 432 -5.58 0.35 -2.88
N GLY A 433 -5.49 0.15 -1.56
CA GLY A 433 -4.30 0.49 -0.79
C GLY A 433 -3.05 -0.26 -1.26
N ASP A 434 -3.15 -1.58 -1.46
CA ASP A 434 -2.01 -2.42 -1.85
C ASP A 434 -1.48 -2.10 -3.25
N ILE A 435 -2.39 -1.76 -4.17
CA ILE A 435 -2.07 -1.37 -5.56
C ILE A 435 -1.45 0.03 -5.60
N MET A 436 -1.97 0.98 -4.83
CA MET A 436 -1.35 2.32 -4.72
C MET A 436 0.05 2.25 -4.11
N ILE A 437 0.26 1.41 -3.08
CA ILE A 437 1.59 1.18 -2.50
C ILE A 437 2.54 0.57 -3.53
N LEU A 438 2.05 -0.40 -4.34
CA LEU A 438 2.85 -0.98 -5.42
C LEU A 438 3.27 0.09 -6.43
N CYS A 439 2.31 0.85 -6.97
CA CYS A 439 2.60 1.91 -7.94
C CYS A 439 3.56 2.96 -7.36
N GLY A 440 3.35 3.39 -6.11
CA GLY A 440 4.24 4.33 -5.42
C GLY A 440 5.66 3.79 -5.20
N SER A 441 5.80 2.51 -4.84
CA SER A 441 7.12 1.87 -4.69
C SER A 441 7.90 1.79 -6.00
N ARG A 442 7.19 1.84 -7.13
CA ARG A 442 7.68 1.80 -8.51
C ARG A 442 7.74 3.19 -9.14
N ARG A 443 7.80 4.24 -8.30
CA ARG A 443 7.94 5.66 -8.70
C ARG A 443 6.78 6.16 -9.57
N GLY A 444 5.62 5.53 -9.45
CA GLY A 444 4.42 5.91 -10.18
C GLY A 444 3.82 7.22 -9.68
N VAL A 445 3.46 8.08 -10.63
CA VAL A 445 2.69 9.30 -10.39
C VAL A 445 1.24 9.04 -10.76
N GLN A 446 0.32 9.20 -9.81
CA GLN A 446 -1.11 9.02 -10.07
C GLN A 446 -1.62 10.13 -10.99
N LEU A 447 -2.36 9.76 -12.02
CA LEU A 447 -2.98 10.69 -12.98
C LEU A 447 -4.49 10.80 -12.76
N GLU A 448 -5.18 9.65 -12.66
CA GLU A 448 -6.63 9.59 -12.58
C GLU A 448 -7.09 8.49 -11.63
N HIS A 449 -8.25 8.68 -11.02
CA HIS A 449 -8.90 7.71 -10.13
C HIS A 449 -10.41 7.81 -10.29
N THR A 450 -11.02 6.73 -10.81
CA THR A 450 -12.42 6.70 -11.19
C THR A 450 -13.05 5.39 -10.72
N TYR A 451 -14.24 5.45 -10.14
CA TYR A 451 -15.01 4.26 -9.78
C TYR A 451 -15.86 3.83 -10.98
N LEU A 452 -15.71 2.58 -11.43
CA LEU A 452 -16.53 2.04 -12.53
C LEU A 452 -17.90 1.55 -12.03
N ASP A 453 -17.94 1.09 -10.79
CA ASP A 453 -19.14 0.72 -10.03
C ASP A 453 -18.85 0.81 -8.52
N GLU A 454 -19.79 0.39 -7.67
CA GLU A 454 -19.63 0.40 -6.20
C GLU A 454 -18.43 -0.41 -5.69
N ASN A 455 -17.90 -1.36 -6.47
CA ASN A 455 -16.92 -2.36 -6.06
C ASN A 455 -15.63 -2.36 -6.88
N ARG A 456 -15.52 -1.58 -7.96
CA ARG A 456 -14.36 -1.54 -8.86
C ARG A 456 -13.81 -0.14 -9.06
N VAL A 457 -12.49 -0.10 -9.12
CA VAL A 457 -11.72 1.12 -9.29
C VAL A 457 -10.87 1.01 -10.56
N LEU A 458 -10.86 2.09 -11.33
CA LEU A 458 -9.91 2.36 -12.41
C LEU A 458 -8.90 3.40 -11.92
N LEU A 459 -7.62 3.05 -11.95
CA LEU A 459 -6.50 3.95 -11.69
C LEU A 459 -5.69 4.16 -12.96
N LYS A 460 -5.39 5.43 -13.26
CA LYS A 460 -4.35 5.77 -14.24
C LYS A 460 -3.11 6.27 -13.54
N TYR A 461 -1.95 5.70 -13.87
CA TYR A 461 -0.66 6.08 -13.33
C TYR A 461 0.33 6.34 -14.45
N ARG A 462 1.22 7.32 -14.27
CA ARG A 462 2.43 7.46 -15.07
C ARG A 462 3.55 6.68 -14.39
N LEU A 463 4.04 5.61 -15.00
CA LEU A 463 5.06 4.72 -14.46
C LEU A 463 6.30 4.69 -15.37
N PRO A 464 7.51 4.59 -14.83
CA PRO A 464 8.70 4.30 -15.63
C PRO A 464 8.62 2.88 -16.20
N LEU A 465 8.82 2.73 -17.50
CA LEU A 465 8.71 1.42 -18.17
C LEU A 465 9.68 0.40 -17.59
N ALA A 466 10.88 0.84 -17.15
CA ALA A 466 11.88 -0.02 -16.52
C ALA A 466 11.34 -0.75 -15.26
N GLU A 467 10.45 -0.09 -14.51
CA GLU A 467 9.84 -0.67 -13.32
C GLU A 467 8.69 -1.63 -13.69
N VAL A 468 8.03 -1.40 -14.83
CA VAL A 468 6.91 -2.23 -15.32
C VAL A 468 7.40 -3.59 -15.86
N VAL A 469 8.50 -3.60 -16.63
CA VAL A 469 8.97 -4.78 -17.39
C VAL A 469 9.68 -5.85 -16.55
N THR A 470 9.92 -5.59 -15.27
CA THR A 470 10.71 -6.49 -14.40
C THR A 470 9.83 -7.53 -13.69
N ASP A 471 9.03 -7.07 -12.73
CA ASP A 471 8.17 -7.91 -11.89
C ASP A 471 6.83 -7.24 -11.51
N PHE A 472 6.53 -6.08 -12.09
CA PHE A 472 5.33 -5.31 -11.75
C PHE A 472 4.03 -6.11 -11.92
N TYR A 473 3.87 -6.77 -13.06
CA TYR A 473 2.66 -7.55 -13.35
C TYR A 473 2.50 -8.74 -12.39
N ASP A 474 3.59 -9.43 -12.06
CA ASP A 474 3.60 -10.54 -11.11
C ASP A 474 3.20 -10.05 -9.69
N GLU A 475 3.76 -8.92 -9.24
CA GLU A 475 3.41 -8.33 -7.95
C GLU A 475 1.98 -7.79 -7.92
N LEU A 476 1.51 -7.19 -9.01
CA LEU A 476 0.15 -6.68 -9.14
C LEU A 476 -0.87 -7.81 -9.01
N LYS A 477 -0.66 -8.91 -9.75
CA LYS A 477 -1.50 -10.12 -9.65
C LYS A 477 -1.39 -10.74 -8.25
N GLY A 478 -0.20 -10.80 -7.66
CA GLY A 478 -0.01 -11.32 -6.31
C GLY A 478 -0.77 -10.54 -5.23
N ARG A 479 -0.75 -9.20 -5.29
CA ARG A 479 -1.44 -8.33 -4.31
C ARG A 479 -2.94 -8.27 -4.51
N SER A 480 -3.41 -8.37 -5.76
CA SER A 480 -4.83 -8.35 -6.09
C SER A 480 -5.49 -9.72 -6.08
N SER A 481 -4.80 -10.78 -5.62
CA SER A 481 -5.28 -12.18 -5.75
C SER A 481 -5.66 -12.57 -7.20
N GLY A 482 -5.04 -11.92 -8.18
CA GLY A 482 -5.29 -12.11 -9.60
C GLY A 482 -6.40 -11.22 -10.19
N PHE A 483 -7.16 -10.49 -9.36
CA PHE A 483 -8.32 -9.69 -9.79
C PHE A 483 -7.96 -8.38 -10.49
N ALA A 484 -6.73 -7.89 -10.37
CA ALA A 484 -6.33 -6.67 -11.09
C ALA A 484 -6.03 -6.99 -12.56
N SER A 485 -6.56 -6.17 -13.46
CA SER A 485 -6.09 -6.06 -14.84
C SER A 485 -5.22 -4.82 -15.01
N PHE A 486 -4.30 -4.91 -15.96
CA PHE A 486 -3.28 -3.90 -16.22
C PHE A 486 -3.11 -3.74 -17.71
N ASP A 487 -3.05 -2.48 -18.13
CA ASP A 487 -2.76 -2.05 -19.48
C ASP A 487 -1.84 -0.82 -19.41
N TYR A 488 -1.11 -0.49 -20.46
CA TYR A 488 -0.32 0.73 -20.50
C TYR A 488 -0.16 1.28 -21.92
N GLU A 489 0.27 2.52 -22.07
CA GLU A 489 0.59 3.15 -23.36
C GLU A 489 1.86 4.02 -23.23
N GLU A 490 2.55 4.26 -24.34
CA GLU A 490 3.77 5.10 -24.37
C GLU A 490 3.45 6.54 -23.94
N ASP A 491 4.21 7.10 -22.98
CA ASP A 491 4.04 8.48 -22.49
C ASP A 491 5.37 9.25 -22.45
N GLY A 492 6.16 9.05 -23.51
CA GLY A 492 7.39 9.77 -23.78
C GLY A 492 8.54 9.42 -22.84
N TYR A 493 9.39 10.41 -22.57
CA TYR A 493 10.63 10.29 -21.80
C TYR A 493 10.64 11.30 -20.65
N ASP A 494 11.25 10.94 -19.53
CA ASP A 494 11.43 11.83 -18.39
C ASP A 494 12.83 11.74 -17.81
N ASP A 495 13.34 12.84 -17.25
CA ASP A 495 14.68 12.90 -16.66
C ASP A 495 14.74 12.08 -15.37
N ALA A 496 15.76 11.24 -15.21
CA ALA A 496 15.90 10.32 -14.08
C ALA A 496 17.34 10.15 -13.59
N ASP A 497 17.52 9.98 -12.27
CA ASP A 497 18.83 9.71 -11.65
C ASP A 497 19.18 8.21 -11.77
N LEU A 498 19.59 7.83 -12.99
CA LEU A 498 19.96 6.47 -13.33
C LEU A 498 21.44 6.20 -13.11
N VAL A 499 21.74 4.98 -12.68
CA VAL A 499 23.09 4.47 -12.51
C VAL A 499 23.24 3.09 -13.13
N LYS A 500 24.40 2.83 -13.74
CA LYS A 500 24.82 1.50 -14.13
C LYS A 500 25.39 0.75 -12.92
N MET A 501 24.74 -0.33 -12.52
CA MET A 501 25.25 -1.27 -11.53
C MET A 501 25.95 -2.44 -12.24
N ASN A 502 27.19 -2.69 -11.86
CA ASN A 502 28.00 -3.79 -12.36
C ASN A 502 28.16 -4.87 -11.29
N ILE A 503 28.12 -6.13 -11.68
CA ILE A 503 28.59 -7.25 -10.85
C ILE A 503 30.06 -7.49 -11.15
N VAL A 504 30.87 -7.57 -10.10
CA VAL A 504 32.32 -7.72 -10.18
C VAL A 504 32.75 -8.96 -9.40
N LEU A 505 33.45 -9.88 -10.07
CA LEU A 505 34.02 -11.10 -9.49
C LEU A 505 35.55 -10.99 -9.48
N ASN A 506 36.17 -11.02 -8.31
CA ASN A 506 37.63 -10.84 -8.15
C ASN A 506 38.19 -9.65 -8.95
N SER A 507 37.51 -8.51 -8.86
CA SER A 507 37.85 -7.27 -9.58
C SER A 507 37.65 -7.29 -11.11
N LYS A 508 37.05 -8.34 -11.68
CA LYS A 508 36.63 -8.36 -13.09
C LYS A 508 35.11 -8.16 -13.21
N PRO A 509 34.63 -7.17 -13.99
CA PRO A 509 33.20 -7.00 -14.23
C PRO A 509 32.65 -8.17 -15.05
N VAL A 510 31.37 -8.50 -14.83
CA VAL A 510 30.61 -9.49 -15.59
C VAL A 510 29.53 -8.75 -16.37
N ASP A 511 29.84 -8.41 -17.63
CA ASP A 511 29.02 -7.49 -18.43
C ASP A 511 27.57 -7.95 -18.58
N ALA A 512 27.35 -9.26 -18.75
CA ALA A 512 26.01 -9.85 -18.90
C ALA A 512 25.11 -9.71 -17.66
N LEU A 513 25.66 -9.35 -16.49
CA LEU A 513 24.93 -9.07 -15.25
C LEU A 513 24.87 -7.56 -14.94
N SER A 514 25.29 -6.70 -15.87
CA SER A 514 25.19 -5.26 -15.70
C SER A 514 23.75 -4.81 -15.96
N ILE A 515 23.26 -3.90 -15.13
CA ILE A 515 21.89 -3.38 -15.22
C ILE A 515 21.87 -1.88 -14.94
N ILE A 516 20.99 -1.16 -15.64
CA ILE A 516 20.70 0.25 -15.38
C ILE A 516 19.49 0.30 -14.46
N LEU A 517 19.59 1.04 -13.37
CA LEU A 517 18.54 1.19 -12.37
C LEU A 517 18.56 2.58 -11.76
N HIS A 518 17.46 2.96 -11.11
CA HIS A 518 17.40 4.23 -10.38
C HIS A 518 18.32 4.19 -9.15
N ARG A 519 19.05 5.28 -8.86
CA ARG A 519 20.06 5.32 -7.80
C ARG A 519 19.56 4.83 -6.44
N SER A 520 18.31 5.17 -6.10
CA SER A 520 17.67 4.77 -4.83
C SER A 520 17.58 3.26 -4.62
N GLN A 521 17.55 2.46 -5.69
CA GLN A 521 17.40 1.01 -5.62
C GLN A 521 18.74 0.27 -5.64
N SER A 522 19.84 0.94 -6.05
CA SER A 522 21.14 0.31 -6.30
C SER A 522 21.63 -0.58 -5.17
N GLU A 523 21.54 -0.11 -3.92
CA GLU A 523 22.04 -0.83 -2.76
C GLU A 523 21.19 -2.06 -2.41
N ILE A 524 19.87 -1.97 -2.59
CA ILE A 524 18.93 -3.06 -2.29
C ILE A 524 19.14 -4.19 -3.29
N VAL A 525 19.09 -3.85 -4.59
CA VAL A 525 19.25 -4.82 -5.69
C VAL A 525 20.66 -5.42 -5.67
N GLY A 526 21.69 -4.60 -5.47
CA GLY A 526 23.08 -5.07 -5.41
C GLY A 526 23.35 -6.06 -4.29
N ARG A 527 22.78 -5.85 -3.10
CA ARG A 527 22.91 -6.80 -1.98
C ARG A 527 22.22 -8.13 -2.28
N ASP A 528 21.03 -8.10 -2.87
CA ASP A 528 20.28 -9.30 -3.21
C ASP A 528 21.01 -10.14 -4.27
N TRP A 529 21.45 -9.51 -5.36
CA TRP A 529 22.15 -10.17 -6.46
C TRP A 529 23.46 -10.83 -5.99
N VAL A 530 24.26 -10.11 -5.21
CA VAL A 530 25.53 -10.63 -4.68
C VAL A 530 25.29 -11.84 -3.75
N LYS A 531 24.22 -11.81 -2.93
CA LYS A 531 23.83 -12.93 -2.06
C LYS A 531 23.37 -14.15 -2.86
N ARG A 532 22.59 -13.94 -3.93
CA ARG A 532 22.09 -15.01 -4.79
C ARG A 532 23.23 -15.65 -5.59
N LEU A 533 24.13 -14.86 -6.17
CA LEU A 533 25.34 -15.37 -6.83
C LEU A 533 26.23 -16.20 -5.90
N LYS A 534 26.40 -15.77 -4.63
CA LYS A 534 27.15 -16.53 -3.63
C LYS A 534 26.62 -17.95 -3.43
N SER A 535 25.31 -18.15 -3.53
CA SER A 535 24.69 -19.48 -3.37
C SER A 535 24.85 -20.38 -4.58
N LEU A 536 25.05 -19.81 -5.77
CA LEU A 536 25.19 -20.55 -7.03
C LEU A 536 26.65 -20.87 -7.36
N LEU A 537 27.59 -20.03 -6.91
CA LEU A 537 29.02 -20.23 -7.16
C LEU A 537 29.61 -21.33 -6.25
N SER A 538 30.36 -22.24 -6.88
CA SER A 538 31.09 -23.30 -6.18
C SER A 538 32.35 -22.77 -5.49
N ARG A 539 32.70 -23.34 -4.33
CA ARG A 539 33.91 -22.94 -3.59
C ARG A 539 35.16 -23.37 -4.35
N GLN A 540 36.11 -22.45 -4.48
CA GLN A 540 37.42 -22.70 -5.10
C GLN A 540 38.53 -22.87 -4.05
N LEU A 541 39.74 -23.27 -4.48
CA LEU A 541 40.91 -23.38 -3.58
C LEU A 541 41.41 -22.01 -3.07
N PHE A 542 40.95 -20.93 -3.70
CA PHE A 542 41.16 -19.54 -3.29
C PHE A 542 39.82 -18.87 -2.96
N GLU A 543 39.89 -17.72 -2.31
CA GLU A 543 38.71 -16.95 -1.92
C GLU A 543 38.14 -16.21 -3.13
N ILE A 544 36.83 -16.31 -3.33
CA ILE A 544 36.12 -15.57 -4.37
C ILE A 544 35.44 -14.38 -3.71
N VAL A 545 35.71 -13.18 -4.22
CA VAL A 545 35.05 -11.95 -3.78
C VAL A 545 34.00 -11.58 -4.83
N ILE A 546 32.75 -11.47 -4.40
CA ILE A 546 31.60 -11.10 -5.23
C ILE A 546 31.18 -9.70 -4.80
N GLN A 547 31.08 -8.77 -5.74
CA GLN A 547 30.81 -7.37 -5.45
C GLN A 547 29.77 -6.83 -6.42
N ALA A 548 28.95 -5.89 -5.95
CA ALA A 548 28.19 -5.01 -6.81
C ALA A 548 28.81 -3.61 -6.70
N SER A 549 29.00 -2.93 -7.83
CA SER A 549 29.56 -1.57 -7.87
C SER A 549 28.73 -0.65 -8.75
N VAL A 550 28.74 0.64 -8.40
CA VAL A 550 28.25 1.73 -9.25
C VAL A 550 29.45 2.63 -9.53
N GLY A 551 29.88 2.67 -10.78
CA GLY A 551 31.21 3.18 -11.14
C GLY A 551 32.30 2.50 -10.30
N ASN A 552 33.15 3.30 -9.67
CA ASN A 552 34.24 2.82 -8.81
C ASN A 552 33.80 2.50 -7.36
N LYS A 553 32.55 2.81 -6.98
CA LYS A 553 32.06 2.61 -5.61
C LYS A 553 31.45 1.22 -5.46
N ILE A 554 31.98 0.42 -4.54
CA ILE A 554 31.39 -0.87 -4.16
C ILE A 554 30.19 -0.61 -3.23
N ILE A 555 29.00 -1.05 -3.65
CA ILE A 555 27.75 -0.88 -2.90
C ILE A 555 27.40 -2.12 -2.07
N ALA A 556 27.80 -3.31 -2.53
CA ALA A 556 27.59 -4.58 -1.82
C ALA A 556 28.78 -5.52 -2.05
N ARG A 557 29.07 -6.35 -1.06
CA ARG A 557 30.19 -7.31 -1.10
C ARG A 557 29.89 -8.57 -0.32
N GLU A 558 30.14 -9.71 -0.92
CA GLU A 558 30.15 -11.02 -0.29
C GLU A 558 31.43 -11.79 -0.60
N GLY A 559 31.82 -12.68 0.32
CA GLY A 559 32.99 -13.53 0.17
C GLY A 559 32.62 -15.01 0.21
N LEU A 560 33.12 -15.78 -0.76
CA LEU A 560 33.07 -17.22 -0.76
C LEU A 560 34.40 -17.78 -0.24
N SER A 561 34.35 -18.44 0.91
CA SER A 561 35.54 -18.96 1.59
C SER A 561 36.26 -20.02 0.76
N ALA A 562 37.59 -19.92 0.69
CA ALA A 562 38.45 -20.89 0.02
C ALA A 562 38.38 -22.29 0.65
N MET A 563 38.23 -23.33 -0.17
CA MET A 563 38.40 -24.72 0.24
C MET A 563 39.78 -24.93 0.88
N ARG A 564 39.85 -25.69 1.97
CA ARG A 564 41.09 -25.89 2.73
C ARG A 564 41.33 -27.36 2.99
N LYS A 565 42.46 -27.87 2.50
CA LYS A 565 43.00 -29.16 2.91
C LYS A 565 43.53 -29.06 4.34
N ASN A 566 43.24 -30.04 5.19
CA ASN A 566 43.85 -30.14 6.52
C ASN A 566 45.32 -30.58 6.38
N VAL A 567 46.21 -29.61 6.17
CA VAL A 567 47.66 -29.86 6.00
C VAL A 567 48.34 -30.33 7.28
N THR A 568 47.74 -30.08 8.44
CA THR A 568 48.24 -30.48 9.76
C THR A 568 47.77 -31.87 10.21
N ALA A 569 46.94 -32.56 9.44
CA ALA A 569 46.36 -33.86 9.83
C ALA A 569 47.42 -34.95 10.13
N LYS A 570 48.61 -34.88 9.50
CA LYS A 570 49.72 -35.82 9.72
C LYS A 570 50.76 -35.31 10.73
N CYS A 571 50.50 -34.20 11.42
CA CYS A 571 51.41 -33.61 12.41
C CYS A 571 50.98 -34.04 13.83
N TYR A 572 51.40 -35.24 14.26
CA TYR A 572 51.04 -35.83 15.55
C TYR A 572 51.83 -35.29 16.76
N GLY A 573 52.89 -34.50 16.55
CA GLY A 573 53.74 -33.93 17.60
C GLY A 573 53.34 -32.51 18.08
N GLY A 574 53.94 -32.07 19.19
CA GLY A 574 53.76 -30.75 19.80
C GLY A 574 54.52 -29.60 19.12
N ASP A 575 55.38 -29.88 18.14
CA ASP A 575 56.20 -28.88 17.46
C ASP A 575 55.34 -27.93 16.59
N VAL A 576 55.23 -26.69 17.06
CA VAL A 576 54.49 -25.60 16.43
C VAL A 576 55.15 -25.16 15.12
N SER A 577 56.48 -25.27 14.99
CA SER A 577 57.22 -24.79 13.83
C SER A 577 56.85 -25.56 12.55
N ARG A 578 56.71 -26.89 12.65
CA ARG A 578 56.28 -27.76 11.54
C ARG A 578 54.85 -27.48 11.10
N LYS A 579 53.94 -27.20 12.05
CA LYS A 579 52.56 -26.80 11.74
C LYS A 579 52.56 -25.45 11.02
N MET A 580 53.29 -24.45 11.54
CA MET A 580 53.42 -23.13 10.92
C MET A 580 54.00 -23.19 9.51
N LYS A 581 55.03 -24.00 9.25
CA LYS A 581 55.63 -24.16 7.91
C LYS A 581 54.59 -24.65 6.88
N LEU A 582 53.77 -25.63 7.23
CA LEU A 582 52.72 -26.16 6.35
C LEU A 582 51.58 -25.15 6.13
N LEU A 583 51.23 -24.40 7.17
CA LEU A 583 50.24 -23.32 7.09
C LEU A 583 50.70 -22.18 6.19
N ASN A 584 51.96 -21.75 6.32
CA ASN A 584 52.56 -20.71 5.49
C ASN A 584 52.63 -21.15 4.02
N LYS A 585 53.05 -22.39 3.75
CA LYS A 585 53.06 -22.95 2.39
C LYS A 585 51.65 -23.01 1.77
N GLN A 586 50.63 -23.37 2.57
CA GLN A 586 49.23 -23.34 2.12
C GLN A 586 48.75 -21.90 1.87
N LYS A 587 49.12 -20.94 2.70
CA LYS A 587 48.76 -19.52 2.57
C LYS A 587 49.37 -18.90 1.31
N GLU A 588 50.66 -19.14 1.05
CA GLU A 588 51.34 -18.69 -0.17
C GLU A 588 50.76 -19.33 -1.43
N GLY A 589 50.50 -20.64 -1.39
CA GLY A 589 49.85 -21.35 -2.50
C GLY A 589 48.48 -20.75 -2.83
N LYS A 590 47.66 -20.44 -1.83
CA LYS A 590 46.37 -19.77 -2.02
C LYS A 590 46.50 -18.34 -2.56
N LYS A 591 47.49 -17.58 -2.09
CA LYS A 591 47.76 -16.22 -2.60
C LYS A 591 48.16 -16.26 -4.08
N ARG A 592 49.01 -17.22 -4.47
CA ARG A 592 49.39 -17.45 -5.87
C ARG A 592 48.20 -17.88 -6.73
N MET A 593 47.37 -18.80 -6.23
CA MET A 593 46.15 -19.23 -6.92
C MET A 593 45.13 -18.09 -7.07
N LYS A 594 45.02 -17.16 -6.12
CA LYS A 594 44.13 -15.99 -6.23
C LYS A 594 44.60 -14.99 -7.29
N ALA A 595 45.92 -14.82 -7.45
CA ALA A 595 46.48 -13.89 -8.44
C ALA A 595 46.37 -14.41 -9.88
N ILE A 596 46.41 -15.73 -10.07
CA ILE A 596 46.38 -16.38 -11.38
C ILE A 596 44.97 -16.87 -11.75
N GLY A 597 44.17 -17.26 -10.75
CA GLY A 597 42.86 -17.88 -10.92
C GLY A 597 41.77 -16.87 -11.27
N GLY A 598 41.37 -16.86 -12.55
CA GLY A 598 40.09 -16.30 -12.96
C GLY A 598 38.93 -17.10 -12.36
N VAL A 599 37.85 -16.41 -12.02
CA VAL A 599 36.58 -17.06 -11.66
C VAL A 599 35.63 -16.80 -12.81
N GLU A 600 35.38 -17.82 -13.60
CA GLU A 600 34.33 -17.82 -14.60
C GLU A 600 33.05 -18.33 -13.95
N VAL A 601 31.95 -17.64 -14.22
CA VAL A 601 30.62 -18.13 -13.86
C VAL A 601 30.28 -19.23 -14.84
N SER A 602 30.02 -20.45 -14.37
CA SER A 602 29.58 -21.52 -15.26
C SER A 602 28.26 -21.11 -15.94
N GLN A 603 28.07 -21.53 -17.19
CA GLN A 603 26.83 -21.26 -17.92
C GLN A 603 25.60 -21.79 -17.18
N GLU A 604 25.71 -22.94 -16.50
CA GLU A 604 24.67 -23.48 -15.62
C GLU A 604 24.36 -22.54 -14.45
N ALA A 605 25.37 -22.01 -13.75
CA ALA A 605 25.16 -21.09 -12.64
C ALA A 605 24.57 -19.75 -13.12
N PHE A 606 24.93 -19.32 -14.33
CA PHE A 606 24.33 -18.15 -14.98
C PHE A 606 22.87 -18.41 -15.34
N TYR A 607 22.58 -19.56 -15.95
CA TYR A 607 21.23 -20.00 -16.27
C TYR A 607 20.36 -20.09 -15.01
N ASP A 608 20.84 -20.71 -13.93
CA ASP A 608 20.11 -20.80 -12.65
C ASP A 608 19.90 -19.43 -11.99
N PHE A 609 20.82 -18.49 -12.20
CA PHE A 609 20.67 -17.12 -11.74
C PHE A 609 19.55 -16.38 -12.51
N MET A 610 19.53 -16.55 -13.84
CA MET A 610 18.60 -15.87 -14.74
C MET A 610 17.21 -16.51 -14.78
N THR A 611 17.10 -17.81 -14.52
CA THR A 611 15.82 -18.53 -14.60
C THR A 611 14.99 -18.26 -13.34
N LYS A 612 13.82 -17.61 -13.49
CA LYS A 612 12.84 -17.30 -12.41
C LYS A 612 12.32 -18.55 -11.64
N LYS A 613 12.70 -19.79 -12.01
CA LYS A 613 12.10 -21.04 -11.50
C LYS A 613 12.45 -21.44 -10.07
N ASN A 614 13.20 -20.66 -9.30
CA ASN A 614 13.53 -21.00 -7.91
C ASN A 614 12.93 -20.02 -6.89
N TYR A 615 11.59 -20.02 -6.81
CA TYR A 615 10.87 -19.54 -5.62
C TYR A 615 9.95 -20.56 -4.94
N ILE A 616 9.95 -21.83 -5.35
CA ILE A 616 9.08 -22.86 -4.72
C ILE A 616 9.84 -24.13 -4.24
N ALA A 617 11.10 -24.34 -4.60
CA ALA A 617 11.81 -25.61 -4.32
C ALA A 617 12.68 -25.67 -3.04
N LEU A 618 12.53 -24.76 -2.06
CA LEU A 618 13.27 -24.81 -0.78
C LEU A 618 12.56 -25.62 0.34
N ARG A 619 11.83 -26.68 -0.05
CA ARG A 619 11.32 -27.69 0.88
C ARG A 619 11.61 -29.10 0.35
N LYS A 620 12.85 -29.56 0.55
CA LYS A 620 13.25 -30.97 0.77
C LYS A 620 14.77 -31.04 0.98
N MET A 621 15.21 -31.27 2.22
CA MET A 621 16.60 -31.64 2.51
C MET A 621 16.73 -33.18 2.58
N PRO A 622 17.84 -33.78 2.10
CA PRO A 622 18.07 -35.22 2.16
C PRO A 622 18.53 -35.69 3.54
N ALA A 623 18.22 -36.94 3.85
CA ALA A 623 18.01 -37.46 5.20
C ALA A 623 19.23 -37.77 6.10
N ASN A 624 20.49 -37.50 5.72
CA ASN A 624 21.64 -37.92 6.56
C ASN A 624 22.81 -36.91 6.58
N GLY A 625 22.86 -36.06 7.61
CA GLY A 625 23.93 -35.08 7.86
C GLY A 625 24.95 -35.47 8.96
N PRO A 626 26.12 -34.79 9.02
CA PRO A 626 27.29 -35.21 9.80
C PRO A 626 27.16 -35.06 11.34
N ARG A 627 27.91 -35.89 12.09
CA ARG A 627 27.82 -36.14 13.55
C ARG A 627 27.73 -34.93 14.51
N PRO A 628 28.40 -33.77 14.33
CA PRO A 628 28.20 -32.62 15.21
C PRO A 628 26.79 -32.02 15.10
N PHE A 629 26.23 -32.03 13.89
CA PHE A 629 24.83 -31.64 13.67
C PHE A 629 23.86 -32.63 14.31
N GLN A 630 24.21 -33.92 14.45
CA GLN A 630 23.37 -34.90 15.16
C GLN A 630 23.36 -34.72 16.69
N ARG A 631 24.43 -34.18 17.29
CA ARG A 631 24.46 -33.83 18.72
C ARG A 631 23.67 -32.56 18.99
N LEU A 632 23.86 -31.54 18.16
CA LEU A 632 23.07 -30.33 18.23
C LEU A 632 21.59 -30.65 17.96
N HIS A 633 21.28 -31.49 16.96
CA HIS A 633 19.92 -31.95 16.68
C HIS A 633 19.32 -32.79 17.82
N ARG A 634 20.10 -33.60 18.54
CA ARG A 634 19.61 -34.32 19.73
C ARG A 634 19.37 -33.39 20.93
N PHE A 635 20.24 -32.41 21.14
CA PHE A 635 20.06 -31.39 22.17
C PHE A 635 18.84 -30.51 21.88
N LEU A 636 18.68 -30.11 20.62
CA LEU A 636 17.55 -29.32 20.12
C LEU A 636 16.25 -30.13 20.01
N LYS A 637 16.30 -31.47 19.93
CA LYS A 637 15.10 -32.34 19.91
C LYS A 637 14.26 -32.25 21.18
N GLY A 638 14.86 -31.86 22.31
CA GLY A 638 14.15 -31.62 23.57
C GLY A 638 13.37 -30.30 23.59
N TYR A 639 13.53 -29.47 22.55
CA TYR A 639 12.94 -28.14 22.46
C TYR A 639 12.08 -28.04 21.20
N THR A 640 10.90 -27.47 21.33
CA THR A 640 10.05 -27.16 20.18
C THR A 640 10.76 -26.15 19.26
N PRO A 641 10.48 -26.14 17.94
CA PRO A 641 11.08 -25.19 17.00
C PRO A 641 10.99 -23.72 17.48
N TRP A 642 9.90 -23.38 18.17
CA TRP A 642 9.71 -22.07 18.78
C TRP A 642 10.64 -21.78 19.97
N GLN A 643 10.89 -22.75 20.85
CA GLN A 643 11.83 -22.58 21.97
C GLN A 643 13.27 -22.35 21.49
N ILE A 644 13.66 -22.96 20.37
CA ILE A 644 14.98 -22.79 19.76
C ILE A 644 15.12 -21.40 19.14
N ILE A 645 14.10 -20.95 18.41
CA ILE A 645 14.06 -19.62 17.80
C ILE A 645 14.08 -18.54 18.88
N ILE A 646 13.25 -18.68 19.92
CA ILE A 646 13.21 -17.75 21.05
C ILE A 646 14.56 -17.73 21.76
N GLY A 647 15.10 -18.89 22.17
CA GLY A 647 16.41 -18.95 22.85
C GLY A 647 17.55 -18.32 22.05
N ALA A 648 17.57 -18.50 20.73
CA ALA A 648 18.56 -17.89 19.85
C ALA A 648 18.39 -16.36 19.77
N LEU A 649 17.17 -15.86 19.63
CA LEU A 649 16.87 -14.44 19.57
C LEU A 649 17.18 -13.74 20.92
N THR A 650 16.83 -14.37 22.05
CA THR A 650 17.11 -13.83 23.40
C THR A 650 18.60 -13.77 23.70
N THR A 651 19.36 -14.78 23.25
CA THR A 651 20.82 -14.81 23.46
C THR A 651 21.52 -13.75 22.63
N VAL A 652 21.09 -13.54 21.37
CA VAL A 652 21.61 -12.47 20.51
C VAL A 652 21.26 -11.10 21.07
N TYR A 653 20.05 -10.91 21.60
CA TYR A 653 19.63 -9.67 22.23
C TYR A 653 20.43 -9.36 23.51
N ALA A 654 20.58 -10.34 24.42
CA ALA A 654 21.36 -10.17 25.66
C ALA A 654 22.84 -9.86 25.39
N ALA A 655 23.42 -10.44 24.33
CA ALA A 655 24.79 -10.17 23.91
C ALA A 655 24.94 -8.78 23.26
N HIS A 656 23.94 -8.31 22.52
CA HIS A 656 23.98 -7.04 21.80
C HIS A 656 23.65 -5.83 22.69
N HIS A 657 23.01 -6.06 23.86
CA HIS A 657 22.58 -5.04 24.82
C HIS A 657 23.14 -5.27 26.23
N ALA A 658 24.29 -5.95 26.33
CA ALA A 658 24.94 -6.22 27.61
C ALA A 658 25.33 -4.93 28.35
N ASP A 659 25.67 -3.87 27.62
CA ASP A 659 25.97 -2.53 28.11
C ASP A 659 24.76 -1.84 28.77
N LEU A 660 23.58 -1.99 28.19
CA LEU A 660 22.31 -1.48 28.73
C LEU A 660 21.84 -2.31 29.95
N LEU A 661 21.97 -3.64 29.87
CA LEU A 661 21.57 -4.57 30.94
C LEU A 661 22.49 -4.51 32.16
N LEU A 662 23.76 -4.13 31.97
CA LEU A 662 24.75 -3.97 33.04
C LEU A 662 24.90 -2.52 33.51
N GLY A 663 24.12 -1.57 32.95
CA GLY A 663 24.08 -0.18 33.41
C GLY A 663 25.37 0.62 33.14
N LEU A 664 26.06 0.36 32.02
CA LEU A 664 27.37 0.93 31.71
C LEU A 664 27.30 2.15 30.75
N THR A 665 26.10 2.66 30.43
CA THR A 665 25.90 3.77 29.49
C THR A 665 25.94 5.15 30.19
N PRO A 666 26.68 6.16 29.69
CA PRO A 666 26.75 7.48 30.33
C PRO A 666 25.47 8.31 30.19
N ALA A 667 25.05 8.97 31.28
CA ALA A 667 23.79 9.72 31.43
C ALA A 667 23.58 10.92 30.47
N GLU A 668 24.58 11.34 29.69
CA GLU A 668 24.46 12.45 28.73
C GLU A 668 23.92 12.03 27.35
N GLU A 669 24.07 10.75 26.95
CA GLU A 669 23.50 10.26 25.68
C GLU A 669 22.00 9.93 25.81
N GLU A 670 21.54 9.47 26.98
CA GLU A 670 20.11 9.29 27.27
C GLU A 670 19.34 10.62 27.24
N LYS A 671 19.95 11.71 27.73
CA LYS A 671 19.34 13.06 27.72
C LYS A 671 19.15 13.64 26.31
N LYS A 672 19.98 13.25 25.35
CA LYS A 672 19.82 13.63 23.93
C LYS A 672 18.78 12.80 23.20
N MET A 673 18.37 11.65 23.76
CA MET A 673 17.41 10.76 23.13
C MET A 673 16.00 11.34 23.12
N PHE A 674 15.62 12.17 24.10
CA PHE A 674 14.22 12.59 24.28
C PHE A 674 13.93 14.08 24.01
N SER A 675 14.96 14.90 23.79
CA SER A 675 14.81 16.34 23.47
C SER A 675 14.56 16.64 21.98
N ARG A 676 14.60 15.61 21.11
CA ARG A 676 14.33 15.75 19.68
C ARG A 676 13.17 14.82 19.31
N ARG A 677 12.05 15.37 18.82
CA ARG A 677 10.99 14.57 18.18
C ARG A 677 11.68 13.66 17.15
N TYR A 678 11.37 12.36 17.17
CA TYR A 678 11.87 11.31 16.25
C TYR A 678 13.28 10.71 16.48
N THR A 679 13.74 10.49 17.71
CA THR A 679 14.75 9.44 17.91
C THR A 679 14.10 8.06 17.99
N ARG A 680 14.83 7.03 17.56
CA ARG A 680 14.38 5.62 17.64
C ARG A 680 13.97 5.20 19.06
N GLY A 681 14.50 5.85 20.10
CA GLY A 681 14.18 5.55 21.50
C GLY A 681 12.79 6.02 21.93
N TYR A 682 12.41 7.24 21.59
CA TYR A 682 11.08 7.78 21.87
C TYR A 682 10.00 6.98 21.13
N THR A 683 10.19 6.70 19.84
CA THR A 683 9.27 5.85 19.07
C THR A 683 9.16 4.44 19.66
N ARG A 684 10.25 3.85 20.15
CA ARG A 684 10.23 2.54 20.83
C ARG A 684 9.49 2.57 22.17
N GLY A 685 9.72 3.59 23.00
CA GLY A 685 9.04 3.76 24.29
C GLY A 685 7.54 4.01 24.13
N VAL A 686 7.17 4.92 23.22
CA VAL A 686 5.77 5.16 22.82
C VAL A 686 5.15 3.91 22.23
N TRP A 687 5.86 3.06 21.48
CA TRP A 687 5.29 1.79 20.98
C TRP A 687 5.05 0.75 22.07
N ILE A 688 5.95 0.62 23.05
CA ILE A 688 5.73 -0.27 24.20
C ILE A 688 4.47 0.18 24.97
N LEU A 689 4.30 1.49 25.16
CA LEU A 689 3.20 2.11 25.90
C LEU A 689 1.89 2.24 25.10
N SER A 690 1.96 2.48 23.80
CA SER A 690 0.82 2.76 22.90
C SER A 690 0.47 1.57 21.99
N ALA A 691 1.13 0.41 22.15
CA ALA A 691 0.89 -0.80 21.37
C ALA A 691 -0.59 -1.22 21.37
N LEU A 692 -1.30 -0.77 20.35
CA LEU A 692 -2.57 -1.30 19.88
C LEU A 692 -2.44 -2.76 19.39
N ASP A 693 -1.23 -3.22 19.04
CA ASP A 693 -1.05 -4.53 18.42
C ASP A 693 -1.03 -5.73 19.39
N ALA A 694 -0.56 -5.55 20.63
CA ALA A 694 -0.72 -6.57 21.66
C ALA A 694 -2.21 -6.76 22.01
N GLY A 695 -2.94 -5.64 22.04
CA GLY A 695 -4.39 -5.54 22.24
C GLY A 695 -5.20 -6.07 21.06
N PHE A 696 -4.71 -5.95 19.83
CA PHE A 696 -5.38 -6.38 18.60
C PHE A 696 -5.59 -7.88 18.55
N PHE A 697 -4.51 -8.67 18.66
CA PHE A 697 -4.68 -10.12 18.65
C PHE A 697 -5.48 -10.58 19.86
N THR A 698 -5.35 -9.90 21.00
CA THR A 698 -6.18 -10.21 22.16
C THR A 698 -7.63 -9.78 21.99
N SER A 699 -7.98 -8.80 21.16
CA SER A 699 -9.35 -8.34 20.86
C SER A 699 -10.04 -9.14 19.76
N GLN A 700 -9.27 -9.74 18.85
CA GLN A 700 -9.80 -10.69 17.87
C GLN A 700 -10.43 -11.90 18.56
N ASN A 701 -11.53 -12.41 18.02
CA ASN A 701 -12.30 -13.52 18.59
C ASN A 701 -11.64 -14.89 18.32
N ILE A 702 -10.35 -15.00 18.62
CA ILE A 702 -9.53 -16.20 18.44
C ILE A 702 -9.84 -17.17 19.59
N ARG A 703 -10.62 -18.22 19.29
CA ARG A 703 -11.13 -19.19 20.28
C ARG A 703 -10.03 -19.78 21.19
N PRO A 704 -8.83 -20.14 20.70
CA PRO A 704 -7.78 -20.64 21.58
C PRO A 704 -7.03 -19.49 22.25
N LYS A 705 -7.30 -19.27 23.55
CA LYS A 705 -6.62 -18.27 24.40
C LYS A 705 -5.10 -18.34 24.29
N VAL A 706 -4.54 -19.55 24.29
CA VAL A 706 -3.08 -19.77 24.20
C VAL A 706 -2.51 -19.26 22.87
N LEU A 707 -3.19 -19.52 21.76
CA LEU A 707 -2.76 -19.08 20.43
C LEU A 707 -2.81 -17.56 20.32
N ARG A 708 -3.90 -16.98 20.82
CA ARG A 708 -4.13 -15.55 20.86
C ARG A 708 -3.06 -14.79 21.66
N ASP A 709 -2.80 -15.27 22.88
CA ASP A 709 -1.83 -14.67 23.79
C ASP A 709 -0.38 -14.86 23.25
N THR A 710 -0.12 -15.97 22.55
CA THR A 710 1.17 -16.23 21.87
C THR A 710 1.38 -15.31 20.67
N MET A 711 0.36 -15.09 19.84
CA MET A 711 0.43 -14.15 18.71
C MET A 711 0.67 -12.73 19.21
N SER A 712 -0.06 -12.31 20.25
CA SER A 712 0.14 -11.01 20.90
C SER A 712 1.60 -10.80 21.35
N ALA A 713 2.20 -11.80 22.00
CA ALA A 713 3.60 -11.74 22.41
C ALA A 713 4.59 -11.69 21.22
N ILE A 714 4.39 -12.53 20.20
CA ILE A 714 5.24 -12.58 19.00
C ILE A 714 5.23 -11.25 18.26
N PHE A 715 4.05 -10.67 18.05
CA PHE A 715 3.90 -9.41 17.33
C PHE A 715 4.42 -8.22 18.17
N SER A 716 4.22 -8.23 19.49
CA SER A 716 4.82 -7.23 20.38
C SER A 716 6.35 -7.23 20.28
N VAL A 717 6.96 -8.41 20.25
CA VAL A 717 8.41 -8.57 20.03
C VAL A 717 8.80 -8.12 18.62
N TYR A 718 8.04 -8.46 17.59
CA TYR A 718 8.28 -8.01 16.21
C TYR A 718 8.29 -6.48 16.09
N TYR A 719 7.31 -5.79 16.69
CA TYR A 719 7.20 -4.33 16.59
C TYR A 719 8.26 -3.58 17.40
N LEU A 720 8.87 -4.21 18.43
CA LEU A 720 10.09 -3.71 19.07
C LEU A 720 11.26 -3.59 18.08
N PHE A 721 11.39 -4.55 17.16
CA PHE A 721 12.44 -4.55 16.14
C PHE A 721 12.09 -3.73 14.90
N PHE A 722 10.79 -3.58 14.58
CA PHE A 722 10.30 -2.89 13.37
C PHE A 722 9.31 -1.75 13.68
N PRO A 723 9.76 -0.67 14.36
CA PRO A 723 8.87 0.39 14.85
C PRO A 723 8.17 1.19 13.73
N ARG A 724 8.73 1.26 12.52
CA ARG A 724 8.08 1.92 11.38
C ARG A 724 6.87 1.13 10.84
N ARG A 725 6.99 -0.20 10.76
CA ARG A 725 5.87 -1.07 10.37
C ARG A 725 4.78 -1.12 11.43
N ALA A 726 5.18 -0.99 12.69
CA ALA A 726 4.24 -0.79 13.78
C ALA A 726 3.44 0.50 13.55
N LEU A 727 4.15 1.62 13.29
CA LEU A 727 3.56 2.94 13.01
C LEU A 727 2.57 2.92 11.83
N GLU A 728 2.97 2.33 10.70
CA GLU A 728 2.11 2.16 9.51
C GLU A 728 0.84 1.36 9.82
N LYS A 729 0.97 0.24 10.54
CA LYS A 729 -0.19 -0.59 10.91
C LYS A 729 -1.08 0.09 11.95
N ASN A 730 -0.51 0.92 12.83
CA ASN A 730 -1.28 1.74 13.76
C ASN A 730 -2.15 2.75 13.03
N TYR A 731 -1.61 3.43 12.01
CA TYR A 731 -2.37 4.37 11.22
C TYR A 731 -3.55 3.71 10.50
N MET A 732 -3.37 2.46 10.02
CA MET A 732 -4.46 1.67 9.43
C MET A 732 -5.50 1.22 10.46
N MET A 733 -5.05 0.90 11.68
CA MET A 733 -5.90 0.45 12.79
C MET A 733 -6.71 1.58 13.41
N ILE A 734 -6.11 2.77 13.55
CA ILE A 734 -6.72 4.00 14.06
C ILE A 734 -7.96 4.39 13.25
N GLN A 735 -8.02 3.97 11.99
CA GLN A 735 -9.13 4.21 11.07
C GLN A 735 -10.33 3.26 11.26
N ASN A 736 -10.22 2.18 12.06
CA ASN A 736 -11.27 1.17 12.25
C ASN A 736 -11.38 0.68 13.72
N ILE A 737 -11.28 1.60 14.69
CA ILE A 737 -11.26 1.23 16.12
C ILE A 737 -12.67 0.90 16.64
N THR A 738 -12.81 -0.19 17.42
CA THR A 738 -14.05 -0.50 18.17
C THR A 738 -13.84 -0.34 19.69
N PRO A 739 -14.90 -0.17 20.51
CA PRO A 739 -14.76 -0.04 21.97
C PRO A 739 -13.99 -1.20 22.61
N MET A 740 -14.17 -2.41 22.08
CA MET A 740 -13.47 -3.62 22.55
C MET A 740 -11.97 -3.60 22.25
N HIS A 741 -11.56 -3.01 21.12
CA HIS A 741 -10.15 -2.78 20.79
C HIS A 741 -9.52 -1.80 21.80
N MET A 742 -10.22 -0.72 22.15
CA MET A 742 -9.74 0.29 23.09
C MET A 742 -9.56 -0.27 24.50
N ARG A 743 -10.59 -0.95 25.04
CA ARG A 743 -10.54 -1.56 26.38
C ARG A 743 -9.38 -2.54 26.52
N ARG A 744 -9.23 -3.49 25.59
CA ARG A 744 -8.16 -4.49 25.66
C ARG A 744 -6.76 -3.90 25.44
N SER A 745 -6.64 -2.82 24.66
CA SER A 745 -5.37 -2.12 24.48
C SER A 745 -4.95 -1.34 25.73
N TRP A 746 -5.86 -0.60 26.34
CA TRP A 746 -5.55 0.25 27.50
C TRP A 746 -5.49 -0.52 28.83
N GLU A 747 -6.17 -1.66 28.95
CA GLU A 747 -6.08 -2.52 30.15
C GLU A 747 -4.87 -3.47 30.15
N LYS A 748 -4.00 -3.41 29.13
CA LYS A 748 -2.84 -4.31 29.00
C LYS A 748 -1.84 -4.26 30.17
N MET A 749 -1.80 -3.15 30.91
CA MET A 749 -0.99 -3.03 32.14
C MET A 749 -1.39 -4.08 33.20
N LEU A 750 -2.60 -4.64 33.10
CA LEU A 750 -3.08 -5.74 33.94
C LEU A 750 -2.57 -7.12 33.48
N HIS A 751 -1.92 -7.22 32.31
CA HIS A 751 -1.43 -8.49 31.77
C HIS A 751 -0.34 -9.11 32.67
N PRO A 752 -0.38 -10.41 33.00
CA PRO A 752 0.53 -11.03 33.98
C PRO A 752 2.02 -10.82 33.71
N LEU A 753 2.44 -10.84 32.44
CA LEU A 753 3.85 -10.65 32.05
C LEU A 753 4.33 -9.20 32.22
N ILE A 754 3.52 -8.21 31.84
CA ILE A 754 3.85 -6.78 32.01
C ILE A 754 3.84 -6.43 33.49
N ARG A 755 2.86 -6.97 34.22
CA ARG A 755 2.77 -6.84 35.67
C ARG A 755 3.97 -7.45 36.38
N LEU A 756 4.49 -8.61 35.94
CA LEU A 756 5.71 -9.19 36.49
C LEU A 756 6.94 -8.29 36.32
N MET A 757 7.07 -7.63 35.17
CA MET A 757 8.18 -6.70 34.88
C MET A 757 8.11 -5.40 35.71
N THR A 758 6.91 -4.87 35.92
CA THR A 758 6.68 -3.63 36.68
C THR A 758 6.61 -3.86 38.19
N TRP A 759 6.26 -5.08 38.63
CA TRP A 759 6.08 -5.44 40.04
C TRP A 759 7.31 -5.21 40.92
N VAL A 760 8.52 -5.35 40.36
CA VAL A 760 9.77 -5.12 41.11
C VAL A 760 9.93 -3.66 41.56
N ASN A 761 9.33 -2.73 40.82
CA ASN A 761 9.42 -1.28 41.06
C ASN A 761 8.17 -0.68 41.72
N ALA A 762 7.12 -1.48 41.97
CA ALA A 762 5.87 -1.01 42.55
C ALA A 762 5.99 -0.77 44.06
N PRO A 763 5.45 0.35 44.61
CA PRO A 763 5.45 0.61 46.04
C PRO A 763 4.67 -0.48 46.80
N ARG A 764 5.24 -1.01 47.89
CA ARG A 764 4.52 -1.94 48.78
C ARG A 764 3.56 -1.13 49.67
N LEU A 765 2.26 -1.21 49.38
CA LEU A 765 1.21 -0.61 50.22
C LEU A 765 0.81 -1.53 51.39
N GLY A 766 0.33 -0.90 52.46
CA GLY A 766 -0.28 -1.59 53.60
C GLY A 766 -1.73 -2.00 53.34
N ILE A 767 -2.51 -1.17 52.63
CA ILE A 767 -3.90 -1.45 52.26
C ILE A 767 -4.10 -1.20 50.75
N ARG A 768 -4.59 -2.23 50.07
CA ARG A 768 -5.16 -2.16 48.72
C ARG A 768 -6.36 -3.10 48.67
N ARG A 769 -7.57 -2.55 48.71
CA ARG A 769 -8.80 -3.35 48.66
C ARG A 769 -9.88 -2.72 47.79
N GLU A 770 -10.72 -3.57 47.24
CA GLU A 770 -11.92 -3.17 46.52
C GLU A 770 -13.12 -3.31 47.44
N ILE A 771 -13.96 -2.28 47.45
CA ILE A 771 -15.23 -2.26 48.15
C ILE A 771 -16.35 -2.00 47.16
N LYS A 772 -17.50 -2.60 47.39
CA LYS A 772 -18.72 -2.34 46.62
C LYS A 772 -19.65 -1.53 47.49
N VAL A 773 -20.11 -0.40 46.96
CA VAL A 773 -21.01 0.50 47.68
C VAL A 773 -22.35 0.51 46.98
N GLN A 774 -23.41 0.33 47.77
CA GLN A 774 -24.78 0.34 47.29
C GLN A 774 -25.29 1.78 47.31
N LEU A 775 -25.69 2.30 46.15
CA LEU A 775 -26.32 3.60 46.02
C LEU A 775 -27.82 3.48 46.37
N SER A 776 -28.32 4.46 47.11
CA SER A 776 -29.74 4.56 47.45
C SER A 776 -30.38 5.75 46.74
N LYS A 777 -31.70 5.68 46.49
CA LYS A 777 -32.47 6.74 45.81
C LYS A 777 -32.48 8.08 46.57
N ALA A 778 -32.08 8.09 47.85
CA ALA A 778 -31.94 9.29 48.67
C ALA A 778 -30.61 10.03 48.45
N GLN A 779 -29.66 9.42 47.73
CA GLN A 779 -28.30 9.92 47.54
C GLN A 779 -27.98 10.30 46.09
N GLY A 780 -28.97 10.23 45.19
CA GLY A 780 -28.83 10.70 43.82
C GLY A 780 -29.65 9.97 42.76
N HIS A 781 -29.11 9.91 41.55
CA HIS A 781 -29.84 9.72 40.30
C HIS A 781 -30.22 8.25 39.99
N HIS A 782 -29.54 7.27 40.59
CA HIS A 782 -29.79 5.85 40.34
C HIS A 782 -30.35 5.10 41.56
N SER A 783 -31.49 4.40 41.39
CA SER A 783 -32.00 3.47 42.40
C SER A 783 -31.30 2.12 42.31
N ASP A 784 -30.74 1.65 43.42
CA ASP A 784 -30.17 0.30 43.61
C ASP A 784 -28.90 -0.06 42.79
N ALA A 785 -28.16 0.94 42.31
CA ALA A 785 -26.89 0.70 41.62
C ALA A 785 -25.74 0.34 42.60
N VAL A 786 -24.88 -0.61 42.19
CA VAL A 786 -23.67 -0.99 42.93
C VAL A 786 -22.44 -0.45 42.21
N VAL A 787 -21.68 0.42 42.88
CA VAL A 787 -20.43 0.97 42.32
C VAL A 787 -19.23 0.40 43.06
N THR A 788 -18.17 0.07 42.32
CA THR A 788 -16.93 -0.48 42.88
C THR A 788 -15.93 0.66 43.12
N LEU A 789 -15.36 0.71 44.33
CA LEU A 789 -14.29 1.64 44.68
C LEU A 789 -13.01 0.87 45.01
N THR A 790 -11.87 1.38 44.55
CA THR A 790 -10.56 0.86 44.94
C THR A 790 -9.89 1.82 45.91
N ILE A 791 -9.53 1.33 47.09
CA ILE A 791 -8.86 2.10 48.14
C ILE A 791 -7.36 1.79 48.11
N PHE A 792 -6.54 2.84 48.04
CA PHE A 792 -5.08 2.77 48.18
C PHE A 792 -4.66 3.54 49.43
N PHE A 793 -3.96 2.89 50.37
CA PHE A 793 -3.43 3.54 51.56
C PHE A 793 -2.14 2.88 52.06
N LYS A 794 -1.16 3.70 52.46
CA LYS A 794 0.10 3.25 53.04
C LYS A 794 0.06 3.43 54.56
N GLY A 795 -0.49 2.42 55.26
CA GLY A 795 -0.59 2.37 56.72
C GLY A 795 -1.41 1.17 57.19
N THR A 796 -1.78 1.15 58.47
CA THR A 796 -2.61 0.13 59.10
C THR A 796 -4.10 0.44 58.99
N GLU A 797 -4.98 -0.56 59.13
CA GLU A 797 -6.45 -0.38 59.16
C GLU A 797 -6.89 0.60 60.25
N LYS A 798 -6.18 0.66 61.38
CA LYS A 798 -6.47 1.61 62.47
C LYS A 798 -6.17 3.05 62.09
N GLU A 799 -5.13 3.28 61.31
CA GLU A 799 -4.74 4.62 60.81
C GLU A 799 -5.67 5.04 59.67
N TYR A 800 -6.01 4.12 58.76
CA TYR A 800 -7.01 4.36 57.71
C TYR A 800 -8.36 4.78 58.32
N ALA A 801 -8.86 4.03 59.30
CA ALA A 801 -10.14 4.34 59.96
C ALA A 801 -10.15 5.70 60.68
N ARG A 802 -8.98 6.22 61.09
CA ARG A 802 -8.83 7.53 61.77
C ARG A 802 -8.50 8.68 60.81
N SER A 803 -8.38 8.42 59.52
CA SER A 803 -8.05 9.46 58.54
C SER A 803 -9.18 10.51 58.52
N GLU A 804 -8.82 11.79 58.39
CA GLU A 804 -9.76 12.93 58.37
C GLU A 804 -9.74 13.66 57.02
N ALA A 805 -8.96 13.16 56.07
CA ALA A 805 -8.90 13.64 54.70
C ALA A 805 -8.65 12.47 53.74
N PHE A 806 -9.13 12.58 52.51
CA PHE A 806 -8.85 11.61 51.46
C PHE A 806 -8.89 12.25 50.07
N ILE A 807 -8.33 11.55 49.10
CA ILE A 807 -8.29 11.96 47.69
C ILE A 807 -9.37 11.18 46.95
N TYR A 808 -10.32 11.88 46.33
CA TYR A 808 -11.35 11.30 45.47
C TYR A 808 -10.86 11.34 44.01
N ASN A 809 -10.54 10.17 43.46
CA ASN A 809 -9.94 10.08 42.13
C ASN A 809 -10.94 9.57 41.09
N THR A 810 -11.20 10.38 40.05
CA THR A 810 -11.91 9.98 38.82
C THR A 810 -10.89 9.54 37.76
N PRO A 811 -10.72 8.23 37.54
CA PRO A 811 -9.68 7.74 36.61
C PRO A 811 -10.00 8.10 35.15
N GLY A 812 -8.97 8.39 34.36
CA GLY A 812 -9.08 8.55 32.91
C GLY A 812 -9.43 7.26 32.14
N GLY A 813 -9.25 7.31 30.82
CA GLY A 813 -9.55 6.19 29.91
C GLY A 813 -10.59 6.51 28.84
N GLY A 814 -10.64 7.77 28.38
CA GLY A 814 -11.46 8.20 27.24
C GLY A 814 -12.96 7.95 27.40
N PHE A 815 -13.49 7.94 28.63
CA PHE A 815 -14.88 7.59 28.98
C PHE A 815 -15.30 6.13 28.74
N VAL A 816 -14.56 5.38 27.91
CA VAL A 816 -14.96 4.06 27.42
C VAL A 816 -14.22 2.89 28.07
N ALA A 817 -13.10 3.14 28.74
CA ALA A 817 -12.17 2.10 29.17
C ALA A 817 -11.42 2.47 30.46
N MET A 818 -10.59 1.52 30.92
CA MET A 818 -9.75 1.59 32.12
C MET A 818 -10.54 1.63 33.44
N ASN A 819 -10.04 0.91 34.44
CA ASN A 819 -10.55 0.93 35.81
C ASN A 819 -9.42 1.35 36.76
N PRO A 820 -9.71 1.65 38.04
CA PRO A 820 -8.70 2.08 39.02
C PRO A 820 -7.44 1.21 39.10
N ARG A 821 -7.48 -0.08 38.71
CA ARG A 821 -6.29 -0.94 38.71
C ARG A 821 -5.28 -0.55 37.63
N CYS A 822 -5.73 -0.02 36.50
CA CYS A 822 -4.85 0.46 35.42
C CYS A 822 -4.00 1.65 35.85
N HIS A 823 -4.50 2.44 36.80
CA HIS A 823 -3.87 3.66 37.32
C HIS A 823 -3.06 3.40 38.60
N ALA A 824 -2.94 2.13 39.02
CA ALA A 824 -2.39 1.78 40.32
C ALA A 824 -0.94 2.28 40.52
N ASP A 825 -0.13 2.36 39.47
CA ASP A 825 1.29 2.72 39.60
C ASP A 825 1.49 4.12 40.21
N TYR A 826 0.78 5.14 39.71
CA TYR A 826 0.88 6.49 40.25
C TYR A 826 -0.03 6.69 41.48
N LEU A 827 -1.18 6.01 41.57
CA LEU A 827 -2.06 6.08 42.76
C LEU A 827 -1.37 5.48 43.99
N MET A 828 -0.63 4.39 43.85
CA MET A 828 0.16 3.83 44.95
C MET A 828 1.32 4.75 45.35
N ALA A 829 1.95 5.42 44.37
CA ALA A 829 3.00 6.39 44.64
C ALA A 829 2.45 7.57 45.44
N TRP A 830 1.31 8.15 45.04
CA TRP A 830 0.64 9.23 45.77
C TRP A 830 0.13 8.79 47.13
N ALA A 831 -0.48 7.62 47.27
CA ALA A 831 -0.90 7.10 48.57
C ALA A 831 0.30 6.93 49.50
N GLY A 832 1.46 6.53 48.94
CA GLY A 832 2.70 6.38 49.68
C GLY A 832 3.41 7.68 50.03
N GLN A 833 3.25 8.72 49.22
CA GLN A 833 3.87 10.03 49.36
C GLN A 833 3.03 10.97 50.24
N THR A 834 1.73 11.05 49.97
CA THR A 834 0.81 11.93 50.71
C THR A 834 0.48 11.38 52.09
N GLY A 835 0.57 10.06 52.27
CA GLY A 835 0.10 9.37 53.47
C GLY A 835 -1.42 9.45 53.66
N MET A 836 -2.17 9.91 52.65
CA MET A 836 -3.62 10.03 52.67
C MET A 836 -4.26 8.85 51.93
N PRO A 837 -5.47 8.41 52.32
CA PRO A 837 -6.21 7.44 51.54
C PRO A 837 -6.62 7.99 50.19
N ILE A 838 -6.49 7.17 49.15
CA ILE A 838 -7.01 7.47 47.81
C ILE A 838 -8.18 6.54 47.54
N VAL A 839 -9.33 7.13 47.23
CA VAL A 839 -10.56 6.45 46.85
C VAL A 839 -10.76 6.68 45.35
N SER A 840 -10.52 5.65 44.55
CA SER A 840 -10.64 5.72 43.09
C SER A 840 -11.90 4.98 42.64
N ILE A 841 -12.78 5.68 41.92
CA ILE A 841 -14.09 5.16 41.49
C ILE A 841 -13.99 4.39 40.16
N ASP A 842 -14.65 3.23 40.08
CA ASP A 842 -14.85 2.49 38.84
C ASP A 842 -16.26 2.80 38.28
N TYR A 843 -16.40 4.00 37.71
CA TYR A 843 -17.67 4.50 37.17
C TYR A 843 -18.06 3.78 35.87
N LYS A 844 -19.36 3.75 35.57
CA LYS A 844 -19.90 3.17 34.33
C LYS A 844 -19.27 3.77 33.07
N LYS A 845 -18.98 2.92 32.07
CA LYS A 845 -18.29 3.31 30.84
C LYS A 845 -19.25 3.37 29.65
N ALA A 846 -18.95 4.28 28.73
CA ALA A 846 -19.53 4.31 27.39
C ALA A 846 -18.98 3.17 26.51
N PRO A 847 -19.70 2.70 25.48
CA PRO A 847 -21.03 3.16 25.04
C PRO A 847 -22.22 2.52 25.78
N GLU A 848 -22.00 1.53 26.66
CA GLU A 848 -23.10 0.83 27.36
C GLU A 848 -23.84 1.74 28.35
N ASN A 849 -23.15 2.75 28.86
CA ASN A 849 -23.71 3.78 29.73
C ASN A 849 -23.15 5.14 29.24
N PRO A 850 -23.77 5.75 28.20
CA PRO A 850 -23.37 7.08 27.74
C PRO A 850 -23.65 8.13 28.83
N PHE A 851 -23.24 9.36 28.57
CA PHE A 851 -23.55 10.52 29.40
C PHE A 851 -25.06 10.59 29.68
N PRO A 852 -25.49 10.93 30.91
CA PRO A 852 -24.69 11.31 32.08
C PRO A 852 -24.31 10.15 33.03
N GLY A 853 -24.48 8.88 32.64
CA GLY A 853 -24.41 7.74 33.57
C GLY A 853 -23.13 7.63 34.40
N GLY A 854 -21.95 7.80 33.77
CA GLY A 854 -20.67 7.78 34.48
C GLY A 854 -20.45 8.98 35.42
N LEU A 855 -21.00 10.14 35.06
CA LEU A 855 -20.96 11.36 35.87
C LEU A 855 -21.86 11.22 37.11
N HIS A 856 -23.07 10.69 36.92
CA HIS A 856 -24.00 10.39 38.02
C HIS A 856 -23.39 9.41 39.03
N ASP A 857 -22.73 8.33 38.56
CA ASP A 857 -22.02 7.43 39.48
C ASP A 857 -20.95 8.18 40.30
N CYS A 858 -20.22 9.13 39.68
CA CYS A 858 -19.22 9.94 40.39
C CYS A 858 -19.84 10.87 41.44
N PHE A 859 -20.99 11.47 41.13
CA PHE A 859 -21.73 12.35 42.04
C PHE A 859 -22.38 11.58 43.19
N ASP A 860 -23.14 10.53 42.89
CA ASP A 860 -23.89 9.75 43.87
C ASP A 860 -22.93 9.09 44.89
N VAL A 861 -21.77 8.60 44.44
CA VAL A 861 -20.73 8.07 45.33
C VAL A 861 -20.14 9.16 46.22
N TYR A 862 -19.87 10.35 45.67
CA TYR A 862 -19.37 11.47 46.46
C TYR A 862 -20.39 11.86 47.56
N ALA A 863 -21.66 12.00 47.19
CA ALA A 863 -22.76 12.31 48.09
C ALA A 863 -22.95 11.24 49.19
N LEU A 864 -22.81 9.95 48.85
CA LEU A 864 -22.85 8.85 49.80
C LEU A 864 -21.66 8.88 50.79
N ILE A 865 -20.45 9.14 50.31
CA ILE A 865 -19.27 9.27 51.18
C ILE A 865 -19.43 10.48 52.11
N ALA A 866 -19.90 11.60 51.58
CA ALA A 866 -20.12 12.82 52.33
C ALA A 866 -21.21 12.65 53.40
N SER A 867 -22.38 12.12 53.04
CA SER A 867 -23.52 11.90 53.96
C SER A 867 -23.21 10.90 55.07
N THR A 868 -22.35 9.91 54.80
CA THR A 868 -21.91 8.93 55.81
C THR A 868 -20.64 9.33 56.56
N LYS A 869 -20.10 10.53 56.30
CA LYS A 869 -18.82 11.01 56.87
C LYS A 869 -17.66 10.02 56.65
N GLY A 870 -17.68 9.31 55.52
CA GLY A 870 -16.70 8.28 55.18
C GLY A 870 -16.93 6.90 55.80
N ALA A 871 -18.01 6.69 56.56
CA ALA A 871 -18.30 5.38 57.14
C ALA A 871 -18.53 4.30 56.06
N CYS A 872 -19.13 4.65 54.92
CA CYS A 872 -19.37 3.71 53.82
C CYS A 872 -18.08 3.16 53.17
N ILE A 873 -16.94 3.82 53.36
CA ILE A 873 -15.62 3.37 52.87
C ILE A 873 -14.75 2.78 53.98
N GLY A 874 -15.22 2.77 55.23
CA GLY A 874 -14.53 2.20 56.38
C GLY A 874 -13.74 3.20 57.22
N MET A 875 -14.01 4.50 57.09
CA MET A 875 -13.57 5.52 58.06
C MET A 875 -14.47 5.51 59.30
N LYS A 876 -14.01 6.04 60.43
CA LYS A 876 -14.78 6.03 61.68
C LYS A 876 -16.05 6.89 61.65
N GLY A 877 -16.22 7.80 60.68
CA GLY A 877 -17.41 8.65 60.58
C GLY A 877 -17.53 9.75 61.64
N LEU A 878 -16.44 10.09 62.33
CA LEU A 878 -16.47 11.01 63.48
C LEU A 878 -16.51 12.49 63.08
N VAL A 879 -15.84 12.85 61.98
CA VAL A 879 -15.73 14.22 61.47
C VAL A 879 -15.96 14.21 59.96
N GLN A 880 -16.37 15.36 59.40
CA GLN A 880 -16.49 15.48 57.95
C GLN A 880 -15.09 15.42 57.32
N PRO A 881 -14.80 14.47 56.43
CA PRO A 881 -13.49 14.38 55.83
C PRO A 881 -13.24 15.56 54.87
N ARG A 882 -12.00 16.06 54.84
CA ARG A 882 -11.55 17.01 53.80
C ARG A 882 -11.26 16.25 52.52
N ILE A 883 -11.88 16.67 51.42
CA ILE A 883 -11.86 15.93 50.15
C ILE A 883 -11.16 16.76 49.09
N ALA A 884 -10.12 16.21 48.46
CA ALA A 884 -9.56 16.76 47.21
C ALA A 884 -9.98 15.88 46.04
N ILE A 885 -10.52 16.49 44.98
CA ILE A 885 -10.91 15.77 43.75
C ILE A 885 -9.72 15.79 42.79
N VAL A 886 -9.38 14.62 42.23
CA VAL A 886 -8.30 14.46 41.25
C VAL A 886 -8.82 13.71 40.02
N GLY A 887 -8.53 14.19 38.82
CA GLY A 887 -8.88 13.50 37.59
C GLY A 887 -7.86 13.69 36.47
N ASP A 888 -7.61 12.64 35.69
CA ASP A 888 -6.71 12.65 34.54
C ASP A 888 -7.45 12.40 33.21
N SER A 889 -7.08 13.11 32.14
CA SER A 889 -7.71 13.01 30.81
C SER A 889 -9.24 13.16 30.90
N ALA A 890 -10.01 12.22 30.36
CA ALA A 890 -11.46 12.12 30.50
C ALA A 890 -11.96 12.12 31.97
N GLY A 891 -11.15 11.59 32.90
CA GLY A 891 -11.44 11.66 34.33
C GLY A 891 -11.32 13.08 34.89
N GLY A 892 -10.47 13.91 34.28
CA GLY A 892 -10.40 15.35 34.57
C GLY A 892 -11.65 16.10 34.11
N THR A 893 -12.22 15.72 32.96
CA THR A 893 -13.54 16.21 32.51
C THR A 893 -14.62 15.87 33.54
N MET A 894 -14.68 14.61 33.97
CA MET A 894 -15.61 14.14 35.00
C MET A 894 -15.43 14.85 36.34
N ALA A 895 -14.19 15.12 36.76
CA ALA A 895 -13.90 15.85 37.99
C ALA A 895 -14.41 17.29 37.94
N SER A 896 -14.27 17.96 36.78
CA SER A 896 -14.77 19.32 36.59
C SER A 896 -16.31 19.36 36.54
N ALA A 897 -16.93 18.45 35.79
CA ALA A 897 -18.39 18.34 35.73
C ALA A 897 -19.00 17.96 37.10
N LEU A 898 -18.34 17.09 37.87
CA LEU A 898 -18.72 16.79 39.25
C LEU A 898 -18.67 18.03 40.13
N MET A 899 -17.65 18.89 39.97
CA MET A 899 -17.57 20.16 40.70
C MET A 899 -18.75 21.08 40.38
N ASN A 900 -19.15 21.15 39.11
CA ASN A 900 -20.33 21.91 38.67
C ASN A 900 -21.62 21.40 39.37
N MET A 901 -21.87 20.09 39.34
CA MET A 901 -23.03 19.50 40.02
C MET A 901 -23.00 19.75 41.53
N LEU A 902 -21.83 19.66 42.19
CA LEU A 902 -21.71 19.93 43.63
C LEU A 902 -21.99 21.40 43.99
N ILE A 903 -21.71 22.35 43.09
CA ILE A 903 -21.98 23.77 43.33
C ILE A 903 -23.47 24.08 43.12
N GLU A 904 -24.08 23.53 42.09
CA GLU A 904 -25.44 23.89 41.68
C GLU A 904 -26.53 22.97 42.20
N GLU A 905 -26.35 21.66 42.10
CA GLU A 905 -27.39 20.68 42.40
C GLU A 905 -27.41 20.26 43.87
N ALA A 906 -26.27 20.33 44.56
CA ALA A 906 -26.16 19.94 45.98
C ALA A 906 -25.27 20.88 46.81
N PRO A 907 -25.63 22.18 46.93
CA PRO A 907 -24.87 23.17 47.69
C PRO A 907 -24.76 22.86 49.19
N GLU A 908 -25.62 21.99 49.72
CA GLU A 908 -25.60 21.51 51.11
C GLU A 908 -24.55 20.44 51.40
N LEU A 909 -24.01 19.80 50.35
CA LEU A 909 -22.91 18.85 50.52
C LEU A 909 -21.60 19.59 50.81
N PRO A 910 -20.69 18.98 51.59
CA PRO A 910 -19.40 19.57 51.88
C PRO A 910 -18.60 19.76 50.59
N LYS A 911 -18.18 20.99 50.32
CA LYS A 911 -17.40 21.31 49.11
C LYS A 911 -15.99 20.72 49.20
N PRO A 912 -15.40 20.24 48.08
CA PRO A 912 -14.00 19.85 48.02
C PRO A 912 -13.06 21.00 48.41
N VAL A 913 -11.98 20.69 49.13
CA VAL A 913 -10.96 21.69 49.52
C VAL A 913 -10.01 22.03 48.37
N GLY A 914 -10.03 21.25 47.28
CA GLY A 914 -9.33 21.57 46.05
C GLY A 914 -9.56 20.56 44.93
N LEU A 915 -9.16 20.98 43.73
CA LEU A 915 -9.38 20.27 42.48
C LEU A 915 -8.04 20.12 41.73
N VAL A 916 -7.73 18.91 41.27
CA VAL A 916 -6.50 18.61 40.54
C VAL A 916 -6.84 18.00 39.20
N LEU A 917 -6.45 18.67 38.13
CA LEU A 917 -6.79 18.32 36.75
C LEU A 917 -5.53 18.04 35.95
N ILE A 918 -5.44 16.87 35.35
CA ILE A 918 -4.22 16.42 34.67
C ILE A 918 -4.57 16.16 33.21
N TYR A 919 -4.02 16.97 32.30
CA TYR A 919 -4.31 16.98 30.87
C TYR A 919 -5.81 16.79 30.53
N PRO A 920 -6.72 17.58 31.14
CA PRO A 920 -8.16 17.38 30.99
C PRO A 920 -8.65 17.70 29.57
N CYS A 921 -9.69 17.01 29.11
CA CYS A 921 -10.46 17.39 27.93
C CYS A 921 -11.63 18.28 28.37
N MET A 922 -11.61 19.57 28.07
CA MET A 922 -12.64 20.49 28.57
C MET A 922 -13.77 20.74 27.58
N GLN A 923 -13.57 20.36 26.32
CA GLN A 923 -14.54 20.55 25.26
C GLN A 923 -14.82 19.24 24.51
N VAL A 924 -16.02 18.73 24.72
CA VAL A 924 -16.50 17.41 24.28
C VAL A 924 -17.46 17.52 23.09
N GLY A 925 -17.96 18.73 22.78
CA GLY A 925 -18.94 18.99 21.71
C GLY A 925 -18.53 18.47 20.33
N LEU A 926 -19.45 17.76 19.67
CA LEU A 926 -19.22 17.05 18.39
C LEU A 926 -18.85 18.01 17.23
N ASP A 927 -19.36 19.23 17.26
CA ASP A 927 -19.10 20.32 16.31
C ASP A 927 -17.64 20.78 16.22
N PHE A 928 -16.87 20.54 17.28
CA PHE A 928 -15.45 20.87 17.29
C PHE A 928 -14.56 19.74 16.77
N TRP A 929 -15.08 18.51 16.70
CA TRP A 929 -14.32 17.31 16.35
C TRP A 929 -14.78 16.64 15.04
N ILE A 930 -15.90 17.10 14.46
CA ILE A 930 -16.57 16.53 13.27
C ILE A 930 -16.86 17.66 12.25
N SER A 931 -16.86 17.38 10.95
CA SER A 931 -17.23 18.38 9.93
C SER A 931 -18.73 18.65 9.96
N ASN A 932 -19.16 19.87 9.59
CA ASN A 932 -20.58 20.26 9.59
C ASN A 932 -21.47 19.30 8.77
N GLU A 933 -20.97 18.74 7.67
CA GLU A 933 -21.67 17.73 6.87
C GLU A 933 -21.82 16.40 7.61
N ASP A 934 -20.75 15.90 8.23
CA ASP A 934 -20.79 14.67 9.02
C ASP A 934 -21.63 14.82 10.29
N LEU A 935 -21.67 16.02 10.90
CA LEU A 935 -22.54 16.34 12.03
C LEU A 935 -24.00 16.27 11.65
N ALA A 936 -24.38 16.81 10.49
CA ALA A 936 -25.77 16.75 10.03
C ALA A 936 -26.24 15.30 9.87
N VAL A 937 -25.38 14.43 9.33
CA VAL A 937 -25.65 12.98 9.18
C VAL A 937 -25.76 12.30 10.55
N ILE A 938 -24.88 12.65 11.50
CA ILE A 938 -24.92 12.08 12.85
C ILE A 938 -26.14 12.59 13.64
N GLU A 939 -26.46 13.88 13.58
CA GLU A 939 -27.65 14.48 14.19
C GLU A 939 -28.93 13.83 13.64
N GLU A 940 -28.97 13.53 12.33
CA GLU A 940 -30.07 12.79 11.70
C GLU A 940 -30.19 11.35 12.24
N GLU A 941 -29.09 10.61 12.38
CA GLU A 941 -29.16 9.22 12.86
C GLU A 941 -29.30 9.08 14.38
N ILE A 942 -28.82 10.05 15.15
CA ILE A 942 -29.11 10.19 16.58
C ILE A 942 -30.63 10.34 16.80
N SER A 943 -31.33 11.04 15.90
CA SER A 943 -32.79 11.15 15.97
C SER A 943 -33.53 9.82 15.73
N ARG A 944 -32.84 8.80 15.17
CA ARG A 944 -33.41 7.48 14.83
C ARG A 944 -33.17 6.39 15.89
N GLY A 945 -32.41 6.65 16.95
CA GLY A 945 -32.16 5.70 18.06
C GLY A 945 -30.68 5.48 18.37
N PRO A 946 -30.32 4.43 19.14
CA PRO A 946 -28.93 4.20 19.56
C PRO A 946 -27.98 4.08 18.36
N ILE A 947 -26.83 4.76 18.46
CA ILE A 947 -25.87 4.96 17.37
C ILE A 947 -25.45 3.60 16.75
N PRO A 948 -25.78 3.34 15.48
CA PRO A 948 -25.37 2.14 14.77
C PRO A 948 -23.84 1.97 14.71
N GLU A 949 -23.36 0.72 14.81
CA GLU A 949 -21.92 0.40 14.89
C GLU A 949 -21.12 0.80 13.62
N ASP A 950 -21.84 1.01 12.54
CA ASP A 950 -21.43 1.51 11.22
C ASP A 950 -21.14 3.01 11.21
N ILE A 951 -21.81 3.82 12.03
CA ILE A 951 -21.49 5.26 12.19
C ILE A 951 -20.16 5.44 12.93
N LEU A 952 -19.88 4.59 13.91
CA LEU A 952 -18.55 4.53 14.56
C LEU A 952 -17.44 4.12 13.58
N LYS A 953 -17.79 3.56 12.41
CA LYS A 953 -16.88 3.12 11.34
C LYS A 953 -16.86 4.09 10.14
N ALA A 954 -17.64 5.17 10.16
CA ALA A 954 -17.72 6.13 9.05
C ALA A 954 -16.39 6.88 8.87
N ARG A 955 -15.93 7.01 7.61
CA ARG A 955 -14.66 7.63 7.25
C ARG A 955 -14.82 9.14 7.07
N PRO A 956 -13.84 9.97 7.46
CA PRO A 956 -13.83 11.37 7.07
C PRO A 956 -13.64 11.49 5.55
N GLY A 957 -14.47 12.31 4.90
CA GLY A 957 -14.25 12.73 3.52
C GLY A 957 -12.96 13.54 3.39
N ARG A 958 -12.16 13.27 2.36
CA ARG A 958 -11.16 14.22 1.88
C ARG A 958 -11.83 15.13 0.87
N GLY A 959 -12.54 16.14 1.38
CA GLY A 959 -13.10 17.24 0.60
C GLY A 959 -12.17 18.44 0.65
N ASP A 960 -11.99 19.06 -0.51
CA ASP A 960 -11.28 20.32 -0.71
C ASP A 960 -11.83 21.44 0.19
N GLY A 961 -10.92 22.22 0.77
CA GLY A 961 -11.17 23.57 1.30
C GLY A 961 -12.40 23.77 2.18
N MET A 962 -12.32 23.43 3.47
CA MET A 962 -13.24 23.97 4.48
C MET A 962 -12.51 24.32 5.79
N THR A 963 -13.00 25.37 6.44
CA THR A 963 -12.54 25.96 7.69
C THR A 963 -12.50 24.95 8.82
N LEU A 964 -11.38 24.23 8.98
CA LEU A 964 -11.07 23.49 10.20
C LEU A 964 -10.78 24.48 11.32
N ASN A 965 -11.59 24.48 12.38
CA ASN A 965 -11.27 25.16 13.63
C ASN A 965 -9.91 24.63 14.17
N SER A 966 -9.16 25.52 14.83
CA SER A 966 -7.75 25.38 15.25
C SER A 966 -7.37 24.03 15.89
N LYS A 967 -8.29 23.31 16.52
CA LYS A 967 -8.05 22.01 17.18
C LYS A 967 -7.68 20.87 16.22
N ALA A 968 -8.18 20.89 14.99
CA ALA A 968 -7.86 19.84 14.03
C ALA A 968 -6.54 20.10 13.28
N ALA A 969 -5.86 21.23 13.51
CA ALA A 969 -4.60 21.57 12.85
C ALA A 969 -3.36 20.95 13.53
N PHE A 970 -3.48 20.40 14.74
CA PHE A 970 -2.44 19.58 15.37
C PHE A 970 -2.46 18.13 14.85
N MET A 971 -2.39 17.94 13.53
CA MET A 971 -2.26 16.62 12.92
C MET A 971 -0.80 16.15 12.95
N ASP A 972 -0.35 15.63 14.09
CA ASP A 972 0.74 14.63 14.16
C ASP A 972 0.87 13.95 15.55
N ASP A 973 -0.22 13.85 16.34
CA ASP A 973 -0.21 13.10 17.61
C ASP A 973 -0.56 11.62 17.39
N SER A 974 0.34 10.73 17.82
CA SER A 974 0.20 9.27 17.65
C SER A 974 -0.71 8.60 18.70
N ILE A 975 -1.11 9.33 19.75
CA ILE A 975 -1.87 8.85 20.91
C ILE A 975 -3.34 9.30 20.82
N LEU A 976 -3.61 10.57 20.51
CA LEU A 976 -4.95 11.15 20.40
C LEU A 976 -5.18 11.78 19.01
N SER A 977 -5.30 10.96 17.98
CA SER A 977 -5.67 11.45 16.63
C SER A 977 -7.11 12.01 16.60
N THR A 978 -7.40 12.89 15.63
CA THR A 978 -8.74 13.50 15.47
C THR A 978 -9.85 12.44 15.28
N THR A 979 -9.60 11.43 14.45
CA THR A 979 -10.53 10.31 14.23
C THR A 979 -10.78 9.52 15.53
N PHE A 980 -9.74 9.38 16.35
CA PHE A 980 -9.83 8.68 17.62
C PHE A 980 -10.63 9.47 18.67
N MET A 981 -10.36 10.78 18.78
CA MET A 981 -11.12 11.69 19.65
C MET A 981 -12.61 11.72 19.25
N ARG A 982 -12.91 11.81 17.95
CA ARG A 982 -14.28 11.73 17.41
C ARG A 982 -15.02 10.48 17.90
N ALA A 983 -14.40 9.30 17.79
CA ALA A 983 -15.03 8.06 18.22
C ALA A 983 -15.32 8.05 19.74
N LEU A 984 -14.41 8.58 20.56
CA LEU A 984 -14.62 8.68 22.02
C LEU A 984 -15.77 9.61 22.38
N MET A 985 -15.86 10.79 21.75
CA MET A 985 -16.93 11.76 22.02
C MET A 985 -18.30 11.24 21.60
N VAL A 986 -18.38 10.60 20.43
CA VAL A 986 -19.63 9.97 19.93
C VAL A 986 -20.12 8.87 20.88
N MET A 987 -19.21 8.01 21.36
CA MET A 987 -19.58 6.98 22.34
C MET A 987 -19.98 7.57 23.69
N TYR A 988 -19.31 8.64 24.13
CA TYR A 988 -19.55 9.27 25.42
C TYR A 988 -20.86 10.03 25.47
N ILE A 989 -21.15 10.90 24.49
CA ILE A 989 -22.39 11.68 24.43
C ILE A 989 -23.59 10.73 24.26
N GLY A 990 -23.44 9.68 23.44
CA GLY A 990 -24.53 8.78 23.12
C GLY A 990 -25.54 9.45 22.17
N GLY A 991 -26.40 8.65 21.54
CA GLY A 991 -27.39 9.15 20.59
C GLY A 991 -28.61 9.78 21.25
N ASP A 992 -28.42 10.67 22.24
CA ASP A 992 -29.53 11.41 22.85
C ASP A 992 -29.77 12.72 22.09
N PRO A 993 -30.85 12.83 21.28
CA PRO A 993 -31.16 14.04 20.51
C PRO A 993 -31.58 15.23 21.39
N THR A 994 -31.81 15.02 22.69
CA THR A 994 -32.24 16.08 23.62
C THR A 994 -31.09 16.77 24.34
N LEU A 995 -29.87 16.21 24.24
CA LEU A 995 -28.68 16.75 24.90
C LEU A 995 -28.04 17.85 24.04
N ASP A 996 -27.99 19.08 24.57
CA ASP A 996 -27.26 20.19 23.94
C ASP A 996 -25.74 20.07 24.18
N HIS A 997 -25.12 19.19 23.41
CA HIS A 997 -23.67 18.94 23.48
C HIS A 997 -22.80 20.16 23.11
N LYS A 998 -23.39 21.24 22.58
CA LYS A 998 -22.66 22.46 22.17
C LYS A 998 -22.49 23.44 23.33
N THR A 999 -23.45 23.51 24.24
CA THR A 999 -23.44 24.50 25.33
C THR A 999 -23.56 23.92 26.74
N ASP A 1000 -23.95 22.65 26.88
CA ASP A 1000 -24.06 22.00 28.17
C ASP A 1000 -22.68 21.90 28.85
N TYR A 1001 -22.55 22.59 29.98
CA TYR A 1001 -21.31 22.68 30.77
C TYR A 1001 -21.06 21.45 31.66
N LEU A 1002 -22.01 20.53 31.79
CA LEU A 1002 -21.79 19.21 32.39
C LEU A 1002 -21.19 18.23 31.37
N VAL A 1003 -21.48 18.43 30.08
CA VAL A 1003 -20.85 17.70 28.97
C VAL A 1003 -19.48 18.28 28.64
N SER A 1004 -19.41 19.60 28.47
CA SER A 1004 -18.23 20.35 28.07
C SER A 1004 -17.92 21.46 29.09
N PRO A 1005 -17.15 21.17 30.16
CA PRO A 1005 -16.88 22.11 31.24
C PRO A 1005 -16.30 23.47 30.79
N ILE A 1006 -15.72 23.58 29.59
CA ILE A 1006 -15.30 24.88 29.05
C ILE A 1006 -16.43 25.92 28.99
N HIS A 1007 -17.68 25.48 28.88
CA HIS A 1007 -18.85 26.36 28.85
C HIS A 1007 -19.38 26.75 30.22
N THR A 1008 -18.78 26.26 31.32
CA THR A 1008 -19.22 26.57 32.71
C THR A 1008 -19.41 28.08 32.92
N PRO A 1009 -20.60 28.53 33.39
CA PRO A 1009 -20.84 29.94 33.71
C PRO A 1009 -19.87 30.51 34.74
N ASP A 1010 -19.52 31.79 34.59
CA ASP A 1010 -18.58 32.49 35.49
C ASP A 1010 -19.04 32.47 36.95
N ALA A 1011 -20.36 32.50 37.21
CA ALA A 1011 -20.94 32.42 38.55
C ALA A 1011 -20.62 31.10 39.29
N ILE A 1012 -20.49 29.99 38.54
CA ILE A 1012 -20.09 28.70 39.08
C ILE A 1012 -18.56 28.65 39.22
N LEU A 1013 -17.82 29.07 38.18
CA LEU A 1013 -16.35 29.07 38.18
C LEU A 1013 -15.75 29.91 39.32
N ALA A 1014 -16.41 31.01 39.69
CA ALA A 1014 -16.02 31.84 40.83
C ALA A 1014 -16.04 31.08 42.18
N GLN A 1015 -16.83 30.01 42.27
CA GLN A 1015 -16.98 29.18 43.48
C GLN A 1015 -16.07 27.94 43.49
N TYR A 1016 -15.25 27.75 42.45
CA TYR A 1016 -14.29 26.65 42.40
C TYR A 1016 -13.27 26.77 43.54
N PRO A 1017 -12.89 25.64 44.17
CA PRO A 1017 -11.85 25.65 45.19
C PRO A 1017 -10.47 25.88 44.54
N ARG A 1018 -9.41 25.83 45.35
CA ARG A 1018 -8.03 25.89 44.87
C ARG A 1018 -7.81 24.82 43.80
N THR A 1019 -7.45 25.23 42.59
CA THR A 1019 -7.34 24.34 41.43
C THR A 1019 -5.90 24.26 40.91
N TYR A 1020 -5.36 23.05 40.87
CA TYR A 1020 -4.07 22.75 40.24
C TYR A 1020 -4.29 22.01 38.92
N MET A 1021 -3.75 22.54 37.83
CA MET A 1021 -3.82 21.94 36.51
C MET A 1021 -2.43 21.69 35.95
N ILE A 1022 -2.19 20.50 35.39
CA ILE A 1022 -0.92 20.15 34.74
C ILE A 1022 -1.18 19.53 33.37
N THR A 1023 -0.48 20.00 32.35
CA THR A 1023 -0.61 19.49 30.99
C THR A 1023 0.74 19.49 30.26
N GLY A 1024 0.88 18.67 29.22
CA GLY A 1024 2.10 18.62 28.40
C GLY A 1024 2.09 19.70 27.32
N GLU A 1025 3.26 20.27 27.00
CA GLU A 1025 3.41 21.23 25.89
C GLU A 1025 3.02 20.63 24.52
N LYS A 1026 3.20 19.31 24.36
CA LYS A 1026 2.86 18.59 23.13
C LYS A 1026 1.52 17.87 23.23
N ASP A 1027 0.75 18.11 24.28
CA ASP A 1027 -0.59 17.54 24.44
C ASP A 1027 -1.57 18.24 23.49
N PRO A 1028 -2.37 17.53 22.68
CA PRO A 1028 -3.37 18.15 21.83
C PRO A 1028 -4.47 18.89 22.60
N LEU A 1029 -4.63 18.64 23.92
CA LEU A 1029 -5.58 19.30 24.81
C LEU A 1029 -4.94 20.41 25.67
N VAL A 1030 -3.72 20.85 25.32
CA VAL A 1030 -3.04 21.93 26.03
C VAL A 1030 -3.84 23.23 26.00
N ASP A 1031 -4.47 23.55 24.86
CA ASP A 1031 -5.25 24.78 24.68
C ASP A 1031 -6.53 24.76 25.54
N ASP A 1032 -7.21 23.61 25.65
CA ASP A 1032 -8.37 23.42 26.54
C ASP A 1032 -8.01 23.77 28.00
N SER A 1033 -6.84 23.31 28.43
CA SER A 1033 -6.33 23.53 29.79
C SER A 1033 -6.03 25.02 30.04
N ILE A 1034 -5.39 25.69 29.07
CA ILE A 1034 -5.07 27.12 29.15
C ILE A 1034 -6.35 27.96 29.20
N ILE A 1035 -7.28 27.71 28.28
CA ILE A 1035 -8.52 28.49 28.15
C ILE A 1035 -9.41 28.32 29.38
N PHE A 1036 -9.60 27.09 29.85
CA PHE A 1036 -10.42 26.85 31.04
C PHE A 1036 -9.81 27.52 32.28
N MET A 1037 -8.49 27.44 32.48
CA MET A 1037 -7.82 28.12 33.58
C MET A 1037 -7.96 29.65 33.47
N ALA A 1038 -7.82 30.21 32.28
CA ALA A 1038 -7.97 31.65 32.05
C ALA A 1038 -9.40 32.12 32.38
N LYS A 1039 -10.42 31.39 31.91
CA LYS A 1039 -11.83 31.67 32.19
C LYS A 1039 -12.15 31.60 33.69
N MET A 1040 -11.66 30.57 34.36
CA MET A 1040 -11.83 30.42 35.81
C MET A 1040 -11.17 31.54 36.60
N ARG A 1041 -9.93 31.92 36.25
CA ARG A 1041 -9.23 33.04 36.89
C ARG A 1041 -9.96 34.37 36.66
N ARG A 1042 -10.46 34.62 35.45
CA ARG A 1042 -11.29 35.80 35.14
C ARG A 1042 -12.54 35.86 36.01
N ALA A 1043 -13.27 34.75 36.12
CA ALA A 1043 -14.48 34.65 36.93
C ALA A 1043 -14.20 34.88 38.43
N LYS A 1044 -13.15 34.25 38.97
CA LYS A 1044 -12.71 34.45 40.37
C LYS A 1044 -12.25 35.88 40.64
N ARG A 1045 -11.52 36.50 39.69
CA ARG A 1045 -11.10 37.92 39.77
C ARG A 1045 -12.28 38.86 39.85
N ALA A 1046 -13.29 38.64 39.00
CA ALA A 1046 -14.52 39.42 39.01
C ALA A 1046 -15.32 39.27 40.32
N ALA A 1047 -15.21 38.11 40.98
CA ALA A 1047 -15.81 37.83 42.29
C ALA A 1047 -14.94 38.28 43.49
N GLY A 1048 -13.76 38.88 43.26
CA GLY A 1048 -12.85 39.32 44.34
C GLY A 1048 -12.15 38.18 45.10
N VAL A 1049 -12.03 37.01 44.48
CA VAL A 1049 -11.39 35.81 45.06
C VAL A 1049 -9.90 35.77 44.68
N ASP A 1050 -9.05 35.33 45.61
CA ASP A 1050 -7.59 35.21 45.42
C ASP A 1050 -7.21 34.19 44.33
N LEU A 1051 -6.39 34.64 43.37
CA LEU A 1051 -5.94 33.88 42.20
C LEU A 1051 -4.62 33.16 42.42
N ASP A 1052 -3.82 33.54 43.43
CA ASP A 1052 -2.47 32.98 43.67
C ASP A 1052 -2.53 31.50 44.10
N SER A 1053 -3.73 31.04 44.47
CA SER A 1053 -4.00 29.66 44.83
C SER A 1053 -4.13 28.74 43.60
N ASP A 1054 -4.55 29.24 42.43
CA ASP A 1054 -4.78 28.44 41.22
C ASP A 1054 -3.52 28.32 40.35
N ILE A 1055 -3.08 27.10 40.06
CA ILE A 1055 -1.79 26.84 39.41
C ILE A 1055 -2.01 26.10 38.09
N LEU A 1056 -1.47 26.62 36.99
CA LEU A 1056 -1.35 25.90 35.71
C LEU A 1056 0.12 25.62 35.41
N ARG A 1057 0.47 24.35 35.23
CA ARG A 1057 1.82 23.89 34.92
C ARG A 1057 1.86 23.24 33.54
N ILE A 1058 2.66 23.79 32.63
CA ILE A 1058 2.90 23.23 31.30
C ILE A 1058 4.27 22.55 31.28
N VAL A 1059 4.29 21.25 30.98
CA VAL A 1059 5.51 20.44 31.00
C VAL A 1059 6.09 20.33 29.59
N SER A 1060 7.31 20.87 29.40
CA SER A 1060 7.92 20.93 28.08
C SER A 1060 8.23 19.54 27.51
N GLY A 1061 7.95 19.36 26.22
CA GLY A 1061 8.31 18.16 25.47
C GLY A 1061 7.47 16.91 25.75
N VAL A 1062 6.47 16.99 26.63
CA VAL A 1062 5.62 15.86 27.06
C VAL A 1062 4.29 15.82 26.29
N SER A 1063 3.86 14.63 25.87
CA SER A 1063 2.58 14.36 25.18
C SER A 1063 1.48 13.92 26.15
N HIS A 1064 0.27 13.68 25.62
CA HIS A 1064 -0.85 13.17 26.41
C HIS A 1064 -0.54 11.84 27.12
N ALA A 1065 -1.26 11.58 28.23
CA ALA A 1065 -1.20 10.36 29.04
C ALA A 1065 0.17 10.06 29.71
N PHE A 1066 0.97 11.09 30.00
CA PHE A 1066 2.32 10.91 30.55
C PHE A 1066 2.37 10.21 31.93
N LEU A 1067 1.33 10.29 32.76
CA LEU A 1067 1.30 9.61 34.07
C LEU A 1067 1.19 8.08 33.94
N GLN A 1068 0.69 7.57 32.81
CA GLN A 1068 0.64 6.14 32.54
C GLN A 1068 2.01 5.54 32.19
N MET A 1069 3.03 6.39 32.02
CA MET A 1069 4.36 5.98 31.55
C MET A 1069 5.36 5.72 32.68
N THR A 1070 4.99 5.87 33.95
CA THR A 1070 5.90 5.89 35.11
C THR A 1070 6.61 4.56 35.40
N GLY A 1071 6.01 3.44 34.98
CA GLY A 1071 6.61 2.11 35.09
C GLY A 1071 7.73 1.85 34.08
N ILE A 1072 7.83 2.66 33.03
CA ILE A 1072 8.70 2.45 31.87
C ILE A 1072 9.66 3.63 31.65
N VAL A 1073 9.23 4.86 31.98
CA VAL A 1073 9.99 6.11 31.88
C VAL A 1073 10.27 6.62 33.30
N PRO A 1074 11.45 6.34 33.87
CA PRO A 1074 11.79 6.70 35.24
C PRO A 1074 11.66 8.19 35.56
N GLU A 1075 11.89 9.06 34.58
CA GLU A 1075 11.79 10.53 34.68
C GLU A 1075 10.36 11.00 34.97
N MET A 1076 9.34 10.22 34.56
CA MET A 1076 7.94 10.55 34.85
C MET A 1076 7.58 10.38 36.33
N LYS A 1077 8.43 9.67 37.11
CA LYS A 1077 8.26 9.57 38.57
C LYS A 1077 8.42 10.92 39.26
N ASP A 1078 9.23 11.83 38.70
CA ASP A 1078 9.37 13.19 39.23
C ASP A 1078 8.09 14.00 39.04
N LEU A 1079 7.38 13.84 37.92
CA LEU A 1079 6.08 14.49 37.70
C LEU A 1079 5.01 13.94 38.65
N VAL A 1080 4.97 12.61 38.85
CA VAL A 1080 4.09 12.00 39.87
C VAL A 1080 4.40 12.59 41.24
N ARG A 1081 5.68 12.72 41.61
CA ARG A 1081 6.08 13.32 42.87
C ARG A 1081 5.60 14.76 43.01
N VAL A 1082 5.79 15.60 41.99
CA VAL A 1082 5.34 16.99 42.00
C VAL A 1082 3.81 17.08 42.19
N VAL A 1083 3.03 16.28 41.46
CA VAL A 1083 1.56 16.27 41.63
C VAL A 1083 1.18 15.84 43.04
N GLY A 1084 1.89 14.86 43.61
CA GLY A 1084 1.67 14.42 44.99
C GLY A 1084 1.98 15.51 46.03
N GLU A 1085 3.01 16.33 45.81
CA GLU A 1085 3.34 17.49 46.65
C GLU A 1085 2.22 18.53 46.61
N GLU A 1086 1.71 18.87 45.43
CA GLU A 1086 0.64 19.85 45.25
C GLU A 1086 -0.69 19.38 45.87
N ILE A 1087 -1.01 18.07 45.77
CA ILE A 1087 -2.18 17.50 46.46
C ILE A 1087 -2.05 17.64 47.97
N VAL A 1088 -0.85 17.44 48.52
CA VAL A 1088 -0.59 17.62 49.96
C VAL A 1088 -0.78 19.07 50.36
N ASP A 1089 -0.30 20.02 49.57
CA ASP A 1089 -0.43 21.45 49.84
C ASP A 1089 -1.90 21.90 49.78
N ILE A 1090 -2.67 21.43 48.79
CA ILE A 1090 -4.11 21.65 48.71
C ILE A 1090 -4.83 21.11 49.96
N LEU A 1091 -4.54 19.88 50.37
CA LEU A 1091 -5.17 19.26 51.53
C LEU A 1091 -4.69 19.85 52.87
N LYS A 1092 -3.54 20.52 52.94
CA LYS A 1092 -2.98 21.10 54.17
C LYS A 1092 -3.14 22.61 54.30
N ALA A 1093 -3.60 23.30 53.24
CA ALA A 1093 -3.84 24.73 53.29
C ALA A 1093 -4.85 25.11 54.40
N PRO A 1094 -4.56 26.13 55.24
CA PRO A 1094 -5.50 26.61 56.25
C PRO A 1094 -6.69 27.35 55.61
N GLU A 1095 -7.88 27.29 56.23
CA GLU A 1095 -9.13 27.96 55.77
C GLU A 1095 -9.10 29.52 55.86
N LYS A 1096 -7.93 30.16 55.91
CA LYS A 1096 -7.80 31.62 56.01
C LYS A 1096 -7.01 32.21 54.83
N PRO A 1097 -7.37 33.43 54.38
CA PRO A 1097 -6.73 34.06 53.22
C PRO A 1097 -5.26 34.28 53.53
N ALA A 1098 -4.38 33.72 52.71
CA ALA A 1098 -2.95 33.94 52.85
C ALA A 1098 -2.60 35.37 52.42
N GLU A 1099 -1.75 36.03 53.21
CA GLU A 1099 -1.18 37.33 52.87
C GLU A 1099 -0.29 37.24 51.62
N TRP A 1100 -0.34 38.32 50.85
CA TRP A 1100 0.24 38.53 49.54
C TRP A 1100 1.72 38.16 49.41
N SER A 1101 2.08 37.41 48.37
CA SER A 1101 3.44 37.43 47.81
C SER A 1101 3.37 37.43 46.28
N GLU A 1102 3.88 38.49 45.65
CA GLU A 1102 3.97 38.63 44.19
C GLU A 1102 4.89 37.55 43.58
N SER A 1103 4.36 36.38 43.25
CA SER A 1103 5.01 35.43 42.34
C SER A 1103 4.04 34.44 41.69
N SER A 1104 3.06 34.94 40.93
CA SER A 1104 2.29 34.11 39.99
C SER A 1104 3.07 33.94 38.68
N THR A 1105 3.95 32.94 38.59
CA THR A 1105 4.63 32.61 37.31
C THR A 1105 4.09 31.31 36.72
N THR A 1106 3.57 31.38 35.49
CA THR A 1106 3.55 30.25 34.55
C THR A 1106 4.98 29.71 34.44
N SER A 1107 5.27 28.57 35.08
CA SER A 1107 6.62 28.01 35.10
C SER A 1107 6.74 26.83 34.13
N MET A 1108 7.57 26.99 33.10
CA MET A 1108 8.03 25.87 32.27
C MET A 1108 9.06 25.07 33.07
N VAL A 1109 8.73 23.82 33.42
CA VAL A 1109 9.69 22.92 34.07
C VAL A 1109 10.43 22.13 33.00
N ASN A 1110 11.72 22.42 32.84
CA ASN A 1110 12.64 21.60 32.06
C ASN A 1110 13.06 20.38 32.91
N VAL A 1111 12.70 19.18 32.47
CA VAL A 1111 13.09 17.92 33.14
C VAL A 1111 14.61 17.75 32.97
N GLY A 1112 15.40 18.29 33.91
CA GLY A 1112 16.86 18.18 33.85
C GLY A 1112 17.71 19.06 34.78
N LYS A 1113 17.16 20.06 35.49
CA LYS A 1113 17.94 20.87 36.45
C LYS A 1113 17.18 21.18 37.73
N ALA A 1114 17.28 20.30 38.71
CA ALA A 1114 17.22 20.72 40.11
C ALA A 1114 18.58 21.32 40.47
N LYS A 1115 18.73 22.65 40.33
CA LYS A 1115 19.58 23.55 41.14
C LYS A 1115 19.64 24.95 40.50
N SER A 1116 19.39 25.95 41.35
CA SER A 1116 19.48 27.41 41.15
C SER A 1116 18.41 28.10 40.28
N VAL A 1117 17.65 28.98 40.93
CA VAL A 1117 16.83 30.05 40.35
C VAL A 1117 17.74 31.20 39.92
N PRO A 1118 17.50 31.82 38.75
CA PRO A 1118 17.67 33.27 38.65
C PRO A 1118 16.45 33.99 38.05
N ASN A 1119 16.26 35.22 38.55
CA ASN A 1119 15.20 36.21 38.34
C ASN A 1119 14.86 36.53 36.85
N PRO A 1120 13.65 37.05 36.57
CA PRO A 1120 13.07 37.12 35.24
C PRO A 1120 13.53 38.36 34.47
N ARG A 1121 13.92 38.19 33.21
CA ARG A 1121 14.00 39.29 32.24
C ARG A 1121 13.15 38.94 31.02
N SER A 1122 12.04 39.68 30.94
CA SER A 1122 11.16 39.96 29.80
C SER A 1122 10.87 38.85 28.79
N ILE A 1123 9.58 38.53 28.69
CA ILE A 1123 8.91 37.71 27.66
C ILE A 1123 9.36 38.04 26.22
N SER A 1124 9.82 39.27 25.96
CA SER A 1124 10.37 39.70 24.67
C SER A 1124 11.68 39.01 24.24
N ALA A 1125 12.49 38.50 25.18
CA ALA A 1125 13.75 37.85 24.86
C ALA A 1125 13.57 36.39 24.39
N TYR A 1126 12.47 35.74 24.80
CA TYR A 1126 12.14 34.37 24.39
C TYR A 1126 11.55 34.30 22.97
N ALA A 1127 10.85 35.35 22.53
CA ALA A 1127 10.35 35.46 21.16
C ALA A 1127 11.51 35.49 20.12
N ALA A 1128 12.61 36.18 20.44
CA ALA A 1128 13.77 36.31 19.54
C ALA A 1128 14.59 35.02 19.37
N GLN A 1129 14.51 34.08 20.34
CA GLN A 1129 15.20 32.80 20.25
C GLN A 1129 14.37 31.73 19.53
N TRP A 1130 13.04 31.93 19.46
CA TRP A 1130 12.08 31.07 18.74
C TRP A 1130 12.10 31.28 17.21
N GLU A 1131 12.38 32.51 16.74
CA GLU A 1131 12.42 32.83 15.30
C GLU A 1131 13.55 32.12 14.51
N ASN A 1132 14.59 31.63 15.18
CA ASN A 1132 15.80 31.13 14.49
C ASN A 1132 15.80 29.62 14.18
N THR A 1133 14.76 28.87 14.53
CA THR A 1133 14.79 27.38 14.38
C THR A 1133 13.65 26.80 13.53
N TYR A 1134 12.60 27.56 13.20
CA TYR A 1134 11.47 27.08 12.39
C TYR A 1134 10.99 28.16 11.40
N THR A 1135 10.51 27.72 10.23
CA THR A 1135 10.08 28.56 9.11
C THR A 1135 8.99 29.56 9.53
N ARG A 1136 9.19 30.85 9.17
CA ARG A 1136 8.33 32.02 9.49
C ARG A 1136 6.84 31.83 9.23
N ASP A 1137 6.45 30.94 8.32
CA ASP A 1137 5.05 30.74 7.93
C ASP A 1137 4.23 30.00 9.01
N ALA A 1138 4.81 29.07 9.77
CA ALA A 1138 4.07 28.29 10.77
C ALA A 1138 3.70 29.09 12.03
N VAL A 1139 4.57 30.03 12.43
CA VAL A 1139 4.38 30.88 13.63
C VAL A 1139 3.34 31.97 13.37
N THR A 1140 3.39 32.60 12.19
CA THR A 1140 2.43 33.65 11.79
C THR A 1140 1.01 33.09 11.68
N ILE A 1141 0.89 31.85 11.22
CA ILE A 1141 -0.37 31.12 11.13
C ILE A 1141 -0.90 30.74 12.53
N TYR A 1142 -0.05 30.37 13.48
CA TYR A 1142 -0.44 30.02 14.84
C TYR A 1142 -0.94 31.24 15.64
N GLU A 1143 -0.23 32.37 15.59
CA GLU A 1143 -0.62 33.61 16.29
C GLU A 1143 -1.91 34.22 15.73
N HIS A 1144 -2.07 34.33 14.39
CA HIS A 1144 -3.30 34.84 13.79
C HIS A 1144 -4.54 33.97 14.10
N ARG A 1145 -4.36 32.65 14.25
CA ARG A 1145 -5.45 31.70 14.52
C ARG A 1145 -5.81 31.61 16.00
N ARG A 1146 -4.85 31.82 16.91
CA ARG A 1146 -5.11 31.96 18.36
C ARG A 1146 -6.02 33.15 18.63
N VAL A 1147 -5.75 34.29 17.98
CA VAL A 1147 -6.59 35.50 18.08
C VAL A 1147 -8.00 35.26 17.54
N ALA A 1148 -8.13 34.64 16.36
CA ALA A 1148 -9.45 34.34 15.78
C ALA A 1148 -10.31 33.38 16.62
N TYR A 1149 -9.70 32.41 17.30
CA TYR A 1149 -10.41 31.46 18.17
C TYR A 1149 -10.82 32.10 19.51
N LEU A 1150 -9.98 32.97 20.08
CA LEU A 1150 -10.32 33.76 21.27
C LEU A 1150 -11.45 34.75 20.96
N ASP A 1151 -11.44 35.36 19.77
CA ASP A 1151 -12.53 36.22 19.27
C ASP A 1151 -13.86 35.47 19.14
N GLN A 1152 -13.86 34.23 18.61
CA GLN A 1152 -15.08 33.41 18.52
C GLN A 1152 -15.68 33.03 19.89
N LEU A 1153 -14.85 32.93 20.93
CA LEU A 1153 -15.28 32.67 22.30
C LEU A 1153 -15.63 33.96 23.09
N GLY A 1154 -15.57 35.13 22.44
CA GLY A 1154 -15.83 36.43 23.07
C GLY A 1154 -14.77 36.83 24.11
N ILE A 1155 -13.56 36.30 24.00
CA ILE A 1155 -12.43 36.57 24.89
C ILE A 1155 -11.51 37.57 24.18
N HIS A 1156 -11.77 38.86 24.38
CA HIS A 1156 -10.92 39.95 23.89
C HIS A 1156 -10.10 40.52 25.07
N ASP A 1157 -8.77 40.46 24.94
CA ASP A 1157 -7.72 41.07 25.77
C ASP A 1157 -7.77 40.87 27.30
N ASP A 1158 -6.89 39.97 27.81
CA ASP A 1158 -5.96 40.18 28.94
C ASP A 1158 -4.93 39.03 29.03
#